data_AF-A0A349F941-F1
#
_entry.id   AF-A0A349F941-F1
#
_cell.length_a   1.000
_cell.length_b   1.000
_cell.length_c   1.000
_cell.angle_alpha   90.00
_cell.angle_beta   90.00
_cell.angle_gamma   90.00
#
_symmetry.space_group_name_H-M   'P 1'
#
loop_
_entity.id
_entity.type
_entity.pdbx_description
1 polymer ?
#
loop_
_entity_poly.entity_id
_entity_poly.type
_entity_poly.pdbx_seq_one_letter_code
_entity_poly.pdbx_strand_id
1 'polypeptide(L)'
;MLDQINQPALRQLPEAIKAMFAQVDSYDDPCFLYIYSNQAIKVQNQTLSTVVDGTCASLIPLTSISQNVSFTYLFCDYVDARVVTESLAQALSQQDEQVKVALFRHNCIGDLAETYDWGIQQLLALIPGESSFAINDFTDQKNWPGIAQYRDGLVEIQPDLQPHSLAQPTAEQNSLLKRVFGRFFSSKTENNAATHEAGADTVPIVLKQLHPFIINLPNGEPLWNFVLTGENYIELHQHGAFVNLDSVLVILHAKHYAPDFYQHILRSCHLDSTPSQNDIQRALYNILQPLSDALLDPATTNQNKHQCFLRVVDIFFHLFDQQDLPKKLYELLVKDEETCAISEHDYQLRFSLPSVAKPNEISSKTKQKIDEIIDDLDSYYRADHDVYLEIKQTFEANRDAYNHLLWVHEDEEEQILCRLIGAVLLNFDQQNDCCDGYTSALTQWVTTGLKSDVLAQFKQHCQSFPNELEQWLLAANEDDLPALVAKLNEQLDTETSYQCSIKLGAKQPIYELFDSVGIFRPILATCYWLYKANQDPLAKRVITLAMALAPQATLTSMSRFYRQSMHGFASEELQDSFLLTVSELGLSIFDQIAMRIAISINHDTPQLECLIRQYIELDQAEREQWNLAINKLASYARDYFYLNVHRFQPSVSTPLPTLRKAVIDELMEVVCHQHQEAETLSNVAEQFLNGELSFAQYQSLSQGKIDTSELKLNNQLYDKSAPKILPQMLSETNQNTQLRWVKLLSSDPRRGKALQETLLEELFFDQQLKEKNMDFETRLEIELEDLTPEWLHYWKEYQQEMTIKLDAL
;
A
#
# COMPACT_ATOMS: atom_id res chain seq x y z
N MET A 1 -10.66 31.84 -35.44
CA MET A 1 -10.91 30.53 -34.82
C MET A 1 -11.59 30.67 -33.46
N LEU A 2 -11.07 31.48 -32.53
CA LEU A 2 -11.74 31.76 -31.24
C LEU A 2 -13.09 32.48 -31.38
N ASP A 3 -13.33 33.25 -32.45
CA ASP A 3 -14.60 33.98 -32.68
C ASP A 3 -15.84 33.08 -32.93
N GLN A 4 -15.65 31.76 -33.14
CA GLN A 4 -16.74 30.80 -33.31
C GLN A 4 -17.09 30.04 -32.02
N ILE A 5 -16.27 30.19 -30.96
CA ILE A 5 -16.47 29.49 -29.70
C ILE A 5 -17.10 30.47 -28.71
N ASN A 6 -18.38 30.25 -28.40
CA ASN A 6 -19.10 31.05 -27.41
C ASN A 6 -18.58 30.73 -25.98
N GLN A 7 -17.46 31.33 -25.59
CA GLN A 7 -16.76 31.04 -24.32
C GLN A 7 -17.65 31.10 -23.08
N PRO A 8 -18.56 32.10 -22.91
CA PRO A 8 -19.49 32.12 -21.78
C PRO A 8 -20.43 30.91 -21.74
N ALA A 9 -20.80 30.36 -22.89
CA ALA A 9 -21.70 29.20 -22.97
C ALA A 9 -20.98 27.88 -22.64
N LEU A 10 -19.68 27.77 -22.91
CA LEU A 10 -18.89 26.57 -22.55
C LEU A 10 -18.65 26.46 -21.05
N ARG A 11 -18.55 27.60 -20.35
CA ARG A 11 -18.35 27.65 -18.89
C ARG A 11 -19.63 27.38 -18.09
N GLN A 12 -20.80 27.40 -18.73
CA GLN A 12 -22.03 26.95 -18.09
C GLN A 12 -22.08 25.43 -18.10
N LEU A 13 -22.16 24.83 -16.91
CA LEU A 13 -22.23 23.38 -16.76
C LEU A 13 -23.55 22.83 -17.34
N PRO A 14 -23.53 22.07 -18.45
CA PRO A 14 -24.76 21.54 -19.05
C PRO A 14 -25.45 20.52 -18.15
N GLU A 15 -26.78 20.42 -18.21
CA GLU A 15 -27.57 19.47 -17.39
C GLU A 15 -27.15 18.00 -17.58
N ALA A 16 -26.74 17.63 -18.79
CA ALA A 16 -26.20 16.29 -19.06
C ALA A 16 -24.92 16.01 -18.26
N ILE A 17 -24.05 17.01 -18.09
CA ILE A 17 -22.81 16.88 -17.31
C ILE A 17 -23.10 16.95 -15.81
N LYS A 18 -24.08 17.74 -15.36
CA LYS A 18 -24.55 17.70 -13.96
C LYS A 18 -25.06 16.32 -13.57
N ALA A 19 -25.82 15.68 -14.44
CA ALA A 19 -26.30 14.32 -14.23
C ALA A 19 -25.14 13.30 -14.19
N MET A 20 -24.09 13.51 -15.01
CA MET A 20 -22.87 12.72 -14.97
C MET A 20 -22.08 12.92 -13.66
N PHE A 21 -22.00 14.15 -13.15
CA PHE A 21 -21.32 14.47 -11.89
C PHE A 21 -22.05 13.95 -10.65
N ALA A 22 -23.38 13.83 -10.70
CA ALA A 22 -24.14 13.21 -9.62
C ALA A 22 -23.87 11.70 -9.45
N GLN A 23 -23.17 11.07 -10.39
CA GLN A 23 -22.75 9.67 -10.35
C GLN A 23 -21.31 9.48 -9.87
N VAL A 24 -20.57 10.59 -9.70
CA VAL A 24 -19.17 10.59 -9.24
C VAL A 24 -19.20 10.77 -7.72
N ASP A 25 -18.68 9.78 -6.99
CA ASP A 25 -18.60 9.83 -5.53
C ASP A 25 -17.49 10.81 -5.09
N SER A 26 -17.57 11.30 -3.86
CA SER A 26 -16.58 12.15 -3.20
C SER A 26 -15.17 11.55 -3.08
N TYR A 27 -15.02 10.25 -3.35
CA TYR A 27 -13.74 9.54 -3.37
C TYR A 27 -13.20 9.28 -4.78
N ASP A 28 -13.98 9.58 -5.81
CA ASP A 28 -13.59 9.39 -7.20
C ASP A 28 -12.65 10.52 -7.66
N ASP A 29 -11.57 10.17 -8.36
CA ASP A 29 -10.60 11.12 -8.93
C ASP A 29 -10.54 11.07 -10.48
N PRO A 30 -11.70 11.22 -11.15
CA PRO A 30 -11.78 11.00 -12.58
C PRO A 30 -10.97 12.01 -13.37
N CYS A 31 -10.43 11.57 -14.51
CA CYS A 31 -9.81 12.45 -15.48
C CYS A 31 -10.88 13.03 -16.42
N PHE A 32 -11.07 14.34 -16.38
CA PHE A 32 -11.97 15.07 -17.26
C PHE A 32 -11.32 15.26 -18.63
N LEU A 33 -11.93 14.69 -19.66
CA LEU A 33 -11.44 14.70 -21.03
C LEU A 33 -12.30 15.61 -21.90
N TYR A 34 -11.66 16.56 -22.56
CA TYR A 34 -12.27 17.50 -23.48
C TYR A 34 -11.68 17.34 -24.89
N ILE A 35 -12.55 17.29 -25.89
CA ILE A 35 -12.15 17.17 -27.29
C ILE A 35 -12.72 18.34 -28.07
N TYR A 36 -11.84 19.13 -28.69
CA TYR A 36 -12.22 20.08 -29.74
C TYR A 36 -11.96 19.44 -31.10
N SER A 37 -13.02 19.28 -31.92
CA SER A 37 -12.91 18.76 -33.30
C SER A 37 -14.15 19.12 -34.11
N ASN A 38 -13.98 19.24 -35.44
CA ASN A 38 -15.09 19.42 -36.38
C ASN A 38 -15.75 18.08 -36.80
N GLN A 39 -15.21 16.95 -36.33
CA GLN A 39 -15.76 15.63 -36.62
C GLN A 39 -17.04 15.39 -35.83
N ALA A 40 -17.94 14.57 -36.39
CA ALA A 40 -19.15 14.16 -35.68
C ALA A 40 -18.79 13.36 -34.41
N ILE A 41 -19.52 13.58 -33.31
CA ILE A 41 -19.29 12.91 -32.01
C ILE A 41 -19.27 11.37 -32.10
N LYS A 42 -19.96 10.79 -33.08
CA LYS A 42 -19.92 9.35 -33.35
C LYS A 42 -18.53 8.87 -33.75
N VAL A 43 -17.81 9.63 -34.57
CA VAL A 43 -16.43 9.33 -34.98
C VAL A 43 -15.50 9.49 -33.79
N GLN A 44 -15.68 10.57 -33.01
CA GLN A 44 -14.91 10.81 -31.80
C GLN A 44 -15.07 9.67 -30.78
N ASN A 45 -16.31 9.20 -30.55
CA ASN A 45 -16.60 8.07 -29.65
C ASN A 45 -15.99 6.75 -30.14
N GLN A 46 -16.04 6.48 -31.44
CA GLN A 46 -15.43 5.26 -32.02
C GLN A 46 -13.91 5.26 -31.86
N THR A 47 -13.26 6.40 -32.13
CA THR A 47 -11.82 6.56 -31.94
C THR A 47 -11.44 6.46 -30.46
N LEU A 48 -12.20 7.12 -29.57
CA LEU A 48 -11.99 7.03 -28.12
C LEU A 48 -12.12 5.59 -27.62
N SER A 49 -13.16 4.85 -28.05
CA SER A 49 -13.34 3.44 -27.67
C SER A 49 -12.14 2.60 -28.13
N THR A 50 -11.67 2.79 -29.36
CA THR A 50 -10.51 2.06 -29.90
C THR A 50 -9.22 2.36 -29.13
N VAL A 51 -9.04 3.59 -28.66
CA VAL A 51 -7.87 4.00 -27.87
C VAL A 51 -7.96 3.44 -26.43
N VAL A 52 -9.16 3.34 -25.87
CA VAL A 52 -9.40 2.86 -24.51
C VAL A 52 -9.47 1.32 -24.42
N ASP A 53 -9.84 0.61 -25.49
CA ASP A 53 -9.84 -0.86 -25.55
C ASP A 53 -8.44 -1.49 -25.31
N GLY A 54 -7.38 -0.68 -25.33
CA GLY A 54 -6.01 -1.07 -25.00
C GLY A 54 -5.52 -0.63 -23.60
N THR A 55 -6.36 -0.02 -22.76
CA THR A 55 -6.02 0.46 -21.41
C THR A 55 -7.03 -0.06 -20.37
N CYS A 56 -6.69 0.01 -19.07
CA CYS A 56 -7.59 -0.38 -17.97
C CYS A 56 -8.67 0.67 -17.65
N ALA A 57 -8.94 1.61 -18.55
CA ALA A 57 -9.83 2.74 -18.28
C ALA A 57 -11.31 2.40 -18.52
N SER A 58 -12.19 2.74 -17.59
CA SER A 58 -13.64 2.61 -17.75
C SER A 58 -14.19 3.77 -18.60
N LEU A 59 -14.87 3.42 -19.70
CA LEU A 59 -15.31 4.38 -20.70
C LEU A 59 -16.76 4.84 -20.48
N ILE A 60 -16.94 6.15 -20.34
CA ILE A 60 -18.25 6.80 -20.47
C ILE A 60 -18.36 7.46 -21.85
N PRO A 61 -19.48 7.30 -22.57
CA PRO A 61 -19.65 7.92 -23.88
C PRO A 61 -19.49 9.45 -23.84
N LEU A 62 -18.87 10.03 -24.87
CA LEU A 62 -18.76 11.48 -25.02
C LEU A 62 -20.13 12.14 -25.08
N THR A 63 -20.24 13.25 -24.35
CA THR A 63 -21.36 14.18 -24.37
C THR A 63 -20.96 15.45 -25.12
N SER A 64 -21.80 15.92 -26.04
CA SER A 64 -21.55 17.18 -26.76
C SER A 64 -21.87 18.36 -25.84
N ILE A 65 -20.88 19.24 -25.62
CA ILE A 65 -21.05 20.52 -24.92
C ILE A 65 -21.44 21.61 -25.92
N SER A 66 -20.78 21.61 -27.08
CA SER A 66 -21.06 22.54 -28.19
C SER A 66 -20.83 21.86 -29.53
N GLN A 67 -21.05 22.58 -30.63
CA GLN A 67 -20.92 22.06 -31.99
C GLN A 67 -19.56 21.36 -32.24
N ASN A 68 -18.49 21.89 -31.65
CA ASN A 68 -17.13 21.40 -31.86
C ASN A 68 -16.44 20.95 -30.56
N VAL A 69 -17.14 20.92 -29.42
CA VAL A 69 -16.55 20.52 -28.13
C VAL A 69 -17.37 19.38 -27.53
N SER A 70 -16.66 18.31 -27.21
CA SER A 70 -17.19 17.13 -26.53
C SER A 70 -16.48 16.91 -25.20
N PHE A 71 -17.16 16.25 -24.27
CA PHE A 71 -16.66 15.96 -22.92
C PHE A 71 -17.02 14.56 -22.48
N THR A 72 -16.12 13.96 -21.72
CA THR A 72 -16.39 12.79 -20.88
C THR A 72 -15.46 12.80 -19.68
N TYR A 73 -15.61 11.82 -18.80
CA TYR A 73 -14.60 11.50 -17.81
C TYR A 73 -14.23 10.02 -17.88
N LEU A 74 -13.04 9.71 -17.40
CA LEU A 74 -12.47 8.36 -17.39
C LEU A 74 -11.66 8.15 -16.11
N PHE A 75 -11.68 6.92 -15.61
CA PHE A 75 -10.86 6.51 -14.47
C PHE A 75 -9.60 5.84 -14.97
N CYS A 76 -8.44 6.47 -14.74
CA CYS A 76 -7.17 5.91 -15.14
C CYS A 76 -6.01 6.53 -14.33
N ASP A 77 -4.87 5.85 -14.31
CA ASP A 77 -3.66 6.41 -13.72
C ASP A 77 -2.97 7.44 -14.65
N TYR A 78 -1.85 7.99 -14.23
CA TYR A 78 -1.12 9.02 -14.99
C TYR A 78 -0.47 8.48 -16.28
N VAL A 79 -0.12 7.20 -16.32
CA VAL A 79 0.47 6.55 -17.50
C VAL A 79 -0.60 6.40 -18.57
N ASP A 80 -1.75 5.86 -18.18
CA ASP A 80 -2.91 5.67 -19.05
C ASP A 80 -3.51 7.00 -19.51
N ALA A 81 -3.62 8.00 -18.62
CA ALA A 81 -4.10 9.33 -18.98
C ALA A 81 -3.27 9.93 -20.12
N ARG A 82 -1.96 9.73 -20.06
CA ARG A 82 -1.04 10.19 -21.09
C ARG A 82 -1.19 9.41 -22.39
N VAL A 83 -1.19 8.08 -22.33
CA VAL A 83 -1.35 7.22 -23.52
C VAL A 83 -2.67 7.51 -24.23
N VAL A 84 -3.77 7.63 -23.48
CA VAL A 84 -5.10 7.92 -24.03
C VAL A 84 -5.12 9.30 -24.68
N THR A 85 -4.63 10.34 -24.01
CA THR A 85 -4.67 11.71 -24.54
C THR A 85 -3.81 11.86 -25.79
N GLU A 86 -2.57 11.33 -25.78
CA GLU A 86 -1.64 11.39 -26.91
C GLU A 86 -2.17 10.60 -28.12
N SER A 87 -2.59 9.36 -27.90
CA SER A 87 -3.07 8.47 -28.96
C SER A 87 -4.38 8.97 -29.56
N LEU A 88 -5.29 9.50 -28.73
CA LEU A 88 -6.54 10.09 -29.19
C LEU A 88 -6.30 11.34 -30.03
N ALA A 89 -5.43 12.23 -29.56
CA ALA A 89 -5.07 13.43 -30.33
C ALA A 89 -4.44 13.05 -31.67
N GLN A 90 -3.53 12.07 -31.69
CA GLN A 90 -2.89 11.61 -32.92
C GLN A 90 -3.90 10.97 -33.89
N ALA A 91 -4.74 10.06 -33.41
CA ALA A 91 -5.71 9.33 -34.24
C ALA A 91 -6.77 10.26 -34.85
N LEU A 92 -7.28 11.21 -34.06
CA LEU A 92 -8.23 12.20 -34.55
C LEU A 92 -7.56 13.20 -35.51
N SER A 93 -6.29 13.57 -35.25
CA SER A 93 -5.54 14.50 -36.11
C SER A 93 -5.27 13.94 -37.51
N GLN A 94 -5.25 12.62 -37.70
CA GLN A 94 -5.15 11.99 -39.03
C GLN A 94 -6.37 12.29 -39.92
N GLN A 95 -7.50 12.68 -39.32
CA GLN A 95 -8.77 12.89 -39.99
C GLN A 95 -9.25 14.36 -39.92
N ASP A 96 -8.72 15.17 -38.99
CA ASP A 96 -9.00 16.60 -38.82
C ASP A 96 -7.77 17.32 -38.22
N GLU A 97 -7.12 18.18 -38.99
CA GLU A 97 -5.89 18.90 -38.58
C GLU A 97 -6.09 19.85 -37.39
N GLN A 98 -7.34 20.16 -37.01
CA GLN A 98 -7.65 21.11 -35.94
C GLN A 98 -8.02 20.46 -34.60
N VAL A 99 -7.78 19.16 -34.43
CA VAL A 99 -8.13 18.46 -33.18
C VAL A 99 -7.28 18.93 -32.01
N LYS A 100 -7.93 19.25 -30.89
CA LYS A 100 -7.27 19.50 -29.60
C LYS A 100 -7.87 18.62 -28.52
N VAL A 101 -7.04 17.98 -27.72
CA VAL A 101 -7.46 17.12 -26.61
C VAL A 101 -6.89 17.65 -25.31
N ALA A 102 -7.75 18.02 -24.36
CA ALA A 102 -7.33 18.45 -23.03
C ALA A 102 -7.80 17.43 -22.00
N LEU A 103 -6.90 16.98 -21.13
CA LEU A 103 -7.20 16.12 -19.99
C LEU A 103 -6.85 16.84 -18.71
N PHE A 104 -7.78 16.86 -17.76
CA PHE A 104 -7.63 17.48 -16.44
C PHE A 104 -8.06 16.48 -15.36
N ARG A 105 -7.13 16.07 -14.50
CA ARG A 105 -7.43 15.19 -13.37
C ARG A 105 -8.23 15.93 -12.33
N HIS A 106 -9.40 15.39 -11.97
CA HIS A 106 -10.15 15.90 -10.84
C HIS A 106 -9.41 15.55 -9.55
N ASN A 107 -9.33 16.51 -8.65
CA ASN A 107 -8.89 16.26 -7.30
C ASN A 107 -10.13 15.85 -6.49
N CYS A 108 -10.15 14.65 -5.91
CA CYS A 108 -11.30 14.09 -5.17
C CYS A 108 -11.83 14.99 -4.03
N ILE A 109 -11.06 15.99 -3.59
CA ILE A 109 -11.46 16.99 -2.58
C ILE A 109 -11.91 18.35 -3.17
N GLY A 110 -11.98 18.50 -4.49
CA GLY A 110 -12.33 19.73 -5.19
C GLY A 110 -13.79 19.76 -5.66
N ASP A 111 -14.29 20.93 -6.06
CA ASP A 111 -15.60 21.02 -6.72
C ASP A 111 -15.48 20.52 -8.17
N LEU A 112 -16.31 19.55 -8.56
CA LEU A 112 -16.40 19.03 -9.93
C LEU A 112 -16.76 20.14 -10.91
N ALA A 113 -17.61 21.10 -10.53
CA ALA A 113 -17.98 22.23 -11.38
C ALA A 113 -16.80 23.20 -11.58
N GLU A 114 -15.97 23.39 -10.56
CA GLU A 114 -14.76 24.20 -10.64
C GLU A 114 -13.69 23.52 -11.52
N THR A 115 -13.51 22.21 -11.34
CA THR A 115 -12.64 21.38 -12.19
C THR A 115 -13.09 21.40 -13.65
N TYR A 116 -14.40 21.39 -13.87
CA TYR A 116 -14.97 21.53 -15.21
C TYR A 116 -14.57 22.86 -15.86
N ASP A 117 -14.73 23.98 -15.15
CA ASP A 117 -14.33 25.29 -15.65
C ASP A 117 -12.81 25.34 -15.94
N TRP A 118 -11.99 24.77 -15.07
CA TRP A 118 -10.54 24.69 -15.28
C TRP A 118 -10.16 23.86 -16.52
N GLY A 119 -10.80 22.72 -16.75
CA GLY A 119 -10.60 21.92 -17.95
C GLY A 119 -10.99 22.67 -19.23
N ILE A 120 -12.09 23.43 -19.20
CA ILE A 120 -12.48 24.32 -20.30
C ILE A 120 -11.44 25.43 -20.53
N GLN A 121 -10.90 26.03 -19.47
CA GLN A 121 -9.85 27.04 -19.60
C GLN A 121 -8.58 26.46 -20.23
N GLN A 122 -8.15 25.26 -19.82
CA GLN A 122 -7.03 24.54 -20.41
C GLN A 122 -7.26 24.25 -21.90
N LEU A 123 -8.46 23.79 -22.28
CA LEU A 123 -8.83 23.58 -23.67
C LEU A 123 -8.77 24.88 -24.49
N LEU A 124 -9.33 25.97 -23.96
CA LEU A 124 -9.32 27.27 -24.64
C LEU A 124 -7.91 27.84 -24.82
N ALA A 125 -7.00 27.56 -23.89
CA ALA A 125 -5.58 27.92 -24.00
C ALA A 125 -4.84 27.04 -25.04
N LEU A 126 -5.27 25.79 -25.19
CA LEU A 126 -4.69 24.82 -26.13
C LEU A 126 -5.09 25.09 -27.59
N ILE A 127 -6.32 25.57 -27.84
CA ILE A 127 -6.83 25.86 -29.20
C ILE A 127 -5.93 26.78 -30.03
N PRO A 128 -5.42 27.92 -29.53
CA PRO A 128 -4.50 28.77 -30.29
C PRO A 128 -3.05 28.25 -30.34
N GLY A 129 -2.69 27.23 -29.56
CA GLY A 129 -1.33 26.69 -29.46
C GLY A 129 -0.95 25.69 -30.55
N GLU A 130 0.35 25.42 -30.70
CA GLU A 130 0.86 24.43 -31.66
C GLU A 130 0.62 22.97 -31.20
N SER A 131 0.59 22.73 -29.89
CA SER A 131 0.35 21.39 -29.32
C SER A 131 -1.06 20.87 -29.64
N SER A 132 -1.18 19.59 -29.97
CA SER A 132 -2.49 18.92 -30.21
C SER A 132 -3.15 18.40 -28.93
N PHE A 133 -2.42 18.36 -27.81
CA PHE A 133 -2.96 17.94 -26.53
C PHE A 133 -2.37 18.69 -25.33
N ALA A 134 -3.05 18.62 -24.19
CA ALA A 134 -2.57 19.09 -22.89
C ALA A 134 -3.08 18.18 -21.77
N ILE A 135 -2.23 17.88 -20.79
CA ILE A 135 -2.56 17.04 -19.63
C ILE A 135 -2.27 17.84 -18.36
N ASN A 136 -3.18 17.75 -17.39
CA ASN A 136 -2.96 18.23 -16.04
C ASN A 136 -3.33 17.14 -15.04
N ASP A 137 -2.33 16.51 -14.43
CA ASP A 137 -2.46 15.40 -13.47
C ASP A 137 -1.83 15.73 -12.10
N PHE A 138 -1.54 17.02 -11.87
CA PHE A 138 -0.86 17.58 -10.68
C PHE A 138 0.63 17.19 -10.50
N THR A 139 1.26 16.50 -11.47
CA THR A 139 2.66 16.09 -11.36
C THR A 139 3.66 17.22 -11.68
N ASP A 140 3.30 18.16 -12.57
CA ASP A 140 4.12 19.35 -12.91
C ASP A 140 3.48 20.66 -12.42
N GLN A 141 3.61 20.92 -11.12
CA GLN A 141 3.08 22.13 -10.47
C GLN A 141 3.75 23.44 -10.92
N LYS A 142 4.86 23.38 -11.68
CA LYS A 142 5.65 24.56 -12.08
C LYS A 142 5.32 25.08 -13.48
N ASN A 143 4.93 24.19 -14.40
CA ASN A 143 4.69 24.55 -15.81
C ASN A 143 3.22 24.44 -16.24
N TRP A 144 2.28 24.49 -15.30
CA TRP A 144 0.85 24.38 -15.58
C TRP A 144 0.38 25.42 -16.62
N PRO A 145 -0.15 24.99 -17.78
CA PRO A 145 -0.73 25.89 -18.77
C PRO A 145 -1.94 26.65 -18.18
N GLY A 146 -1.81 27.97 -17.98
CA GLY A 146 -2.84 28.82 -17.39
C GLY A 146 -2.59 29.26 -15.93
N ILE A 147 -1.56 28.75 -15.25
CA ILE A 147 -1.27 29.05 -13.83
C ILE A 147 -1.07 30.54 -13.51
N ALA A 148 -0.66 31.35 -14.49
CA ALA A 148 -0.52 32.80 -14.30
C ALA A 148 -1.88 33.47 -14.00
N GLN A 149 -2.95 33.04 -14.67
CA GLN A 149 -4.31 33.54 -14.43
C GLN A 149 -4.85 33.10 -13.07
N TYR A 150 -4.38 31.94 -12.58
CA TYR A 150 -4.70 31.41 -11.26
C TYR A 150 -4.00 32.17 -10.11
N ARG A 151 -2.73 32.59 -10.32
CA ARG A 151 -1.99 33.41 -9.34
C ARG A 151 -2.46 34.86 -9.30
N ASP A 152 -2.84 35.42 -10.45
CA ASP A 152 -3.19 36.84 -10.57
C ASP A 152 -4.70 37.10 -10.33
N GLY A 153 -5.57 36.08 -10.43
CA GLY A 153 -7.03 36.19 -10.21
C GLY A 153 -7.47 36.39 -8.76
N LEU A 154 -6.55 36.35 -7.79
CA LEU A 154 -6.83 36.63 -6.37
C LEU A 154 -6.79 38.13 -6.01
N VAL A 155 -6.58 39.02 -7.00
CA VAL A 155 -6.57 40.48 -6.80
C VAL A 155 -7.59 41.15 -7.72
N GLU A 156 -8.88 40.83 -7.59
CA GLU A 156 -9.98 41.75 -7.95
C GLU A 156 -11.34 41.18 -7.50
N ILE A 157 -11.59 41.18 -6.19
CA ILE A 157 -12.97 41.31 -5.68
C ILE A 157 -12.99 42.57 -4.83
N GLN A 158 -13.44 43.67 -5.43
CA GLN A 158 -13.80 44.87 -4.68
C GLN A 158 -14.96 44.54 -3.73
N PRO A 159 -14.87 44.93 -2.44
CA PRO A 159 -15.96 44.77 -1.49
C PRO A 159 -16.90 45.96 -1.64
N ASP A 160 -18.08 45.73 -2.19
CA ASP A 160 -19.18 46.69 -2.13
C ASP A 160 -20.11 46.33 -0.96
N LEU A 161 -19.58 46.43 0.27
CA LEU A 161 -20.36 46.51 1.49
C LEU A 161 -19.70 47.54 2.42
N GLN A 162 -20.45 48.60 2.71
CA GLN A 162 -20.01 49.81 3.41
C GLN A 162 -19.49 49.56 4.85
N PRO A 163 -18.64 50.46 5.36
CA PRO A 163 -17.88 50.26 6.59
C PRO A 163 -18.67 50.72 7.83
N HIS A 164 -18.77 49.86 8.84
CA HIS A 164 -18.88 50.32 10.22
C HIS A 164 -17.59 49.96 10.97
N SER A 165 -16.72 50.98 11.01
CA SER A 165 -15.68 51.30 12.00
C SER A 165 -15.56 50.35 13.18
N LEU A 166 -14.35 49.83 13.43
CA LEU A 166 -13.67 49.87 14.73
C LEU A 166 -12.14 49.67 14.55
N ALA A 167 -11.41 50.73 14.88
CA ALA A 167 -9.99 50.91 15.22
C ALA A 167 -8.94 49.81 14.87
N GLN A 168 -7.93 50.20 14.07
CA GLN A 168 -6.62 49.57 14.00
C GLN A 168 -5.79 49.85 15.28
N PRO A 169 -5.03 48.88 15.83
CA PRO A 169 -3.90 49.15 16.70
C PRO A 169 -2.60 49.35 15.90
N THR A 170 -1.80 50.29 16.38
CA THR A 170 -0.56 50.83 15.79
C THR A 170 0.65 49.90 15.87
N ALA A 171 1.62 50.17 14.99
CA ALA A 171 2.84 49.41 14.70
C ALA A 171 3.88 49.24 15.84
N GLU A 172 3.51 49.40 17.11
CA GLU A 172 4.42 49.21 18.26
C GLU A 172 4.33 47.83 18.92
N GLN A 173 3.35 46.98 18.58
CA GLN A 173 3.24 45.62 19.14
C GLN A 173 4.12 44.55 18.46
N ASN A 174 4.71 44.84 17.29
CA ASN A 174 5.54 43.87 16.56
C ASN A 174 7.03 43.83 16.99
N SER A 175 7.45 44.65 17.96
CA SER A 175 8.86 44.70 18.40
C SER A 175 9.16 43.89 19.67
N LEU A 176 8.14 43.42 20.40
CA LEU A 176 8.31 42.61 21.62
C LEU A 176 8.25 41.09 21.37
N LEU A 177 7.64 40.63 20.27
CA LEU A 177 7.52 39.20 19.94
C LEU A 177 8.78 38.58 19.31
N LYS A 178 9.72 39.38 18.79
CA LYS A 178 10.98 38.88 18.21
C LYS A 178 12.13 38.68 19.22
N ARG A 179 11.93 39.02 20.50
CA ARG A 179 12.96 38.84 21.55
C ARG A 179 12.73 37.69 22.52
N VAL A 180 11.62 36.95 22.38
CA VAL A 180 11.27 35.82 23.27
C VAL A 180 11.48 34.45 22.61
N PHE A 181 11.47 34.32 21.28
CA PHE A 181 11.60 33.02 20.59
C PHE A 181 13.04 32.55 20.29
N GLY A 182 14.05 33.11 20.98
CA GLY A 182 15.47 32.81 20.72
C GLY A 182 16.15 31.80 21.65
N ARG A 183 15.50 31.29 22.71
CA ARG A 183 16.16 30.40 23.69
C ARG A 183 15.17 29.52 24.45
N PHE A 184 14.67 28.43 23.88
CA PHE A 184 14.09 27.33 24.67
C PHE A 184 14.25 25.98 23.96
N PHE A 185 15.50 25.58 23.74
CA PHE A 185 15.91 24.16 23.74
C PHE A 185 17.18 24.07 24.57
N SER A 186 17.04 23.84 25.87
CA SER A 186 18.09 23.26 26.73
C SER A 186 17.51 22.78 28.05
N SER A 187 18.02 21.65 28.49
CA SER A 187 17.63 20.76 29.59
C SER A 187 17.73 21.32 31.02
N LYS A 188 17.08 20.60 31.96
CA LYS A 188 17.35 20.39 33.41
C LYS A 188 16.52 21.17 34.46
N THR A 189 15.79 20.37 35.25
CA THR A 189 15.57 20.35 36.72
C THR A 189 15.62 21.63 37.58
N GLU A 190 14.58 21.70 38.44
CA GLU A 190 14.49 22.20 39.83
C GLU A 190 13.91 23.59 40.17
N ASN A 191 12.78 23.50 40.91
CA ASN A 191 12.37 24.18 42.15
C ASN A 191 11.93 25.67 42.19
N ASN A 192 10.64 25.80 42.53
CA ASN A 192 9.98 26.70 43.50
C ASN A 192 10.21 28.21 43.46
N ALA A 193 9.13 28.95 43.16
CA ALA A 193 8.67 30.05 44.01
C ALA A 193 7.19 30.37 43.75
N ALA A 194 6.38 30.30 44.82
CA ALA A 194 4.98 30.69 44.83
C ALA A 194 4.83 32.22 44.85
N THR A 195 3.87 32.73 44.08
CA THR A 195 3.07 33.91 44.44
C THR A 195 1.65 33.71 43.96
N HIS A 196 0.73 33.74 44.91
CA HIS A 196 -0.72 33.73 44.75
C HIS A 196 -1.22 34.95 43.96
N GLU A 197 -2.01 34.73 42.91
CA GLU A 197 -3.24 35.49 42.65
C GLU A 197 -4.33 34.50 42.22
N ALA A 198 -5.45 34.54 42.93
CA ALA A 198 -6.59 33.65 42.79
C ALA A 198 -7.61 34.22 41.80
N GLY A 199 -8.21 33.37 40.96
CA GLY A 199 -9.47 33.68 40.27
C GLY A 199 -9.45 33.64 38.74
N ALA A 200 -8.93 32.58 38.13
CA ALA A 200 -9.36 32.06 36.82
C ALA A 200 -8.67 30.71 36.64
N ASP A 201 -9.43 29.60 36.70
CA ASP A 201 -8.92 28.30 36.28
C ASP A 201 -8.36 28.45 34.86
N THR A 202 -7.05 28.32 34.75
CA THR A 202 -6.33 28.55 33.50
C THR A 202 -6.65 27.39 32.57
N VAL A 203 -7.59 27.63 31.63
CA VAL A 203 -7.89 26.69 30.55
C VAL A 203 -6.56 26.22 29.94
N PRO A 204 -6.27 24.90 29.92
CA PRO A 204 -5.02 24.37 29.40
C PRO A 204 -4.72 24.90 28.01
N ILE A 205 -3.45 25.24 27.74
CA ILE A 205 -3.02 25.85 26.47
C ILE A 205 -3.44 24.99 25.28
N VAL A 206 -3.42 23.67 25.45
CA VAL A 206 -3.83 22.69 24.42
C VAL A 206 -5.34 22.77 24.13
N LEU A 207 -6.20 22.97 25.14
CA LEU A 207 -7.64 23.14 24.92
C LEU A 207 -7.94 24.45 24.16
N LYS A 208 -7.12 25.49 24.35
CA LYS A 208 -7.25 26.76 23.59
C LYS A 208 -6.90 26.62 22.11
N GLN A 209 -6.11 25.61 21.72
CA GLN A 209 -5.82 25.31 20.31
C GLN A 209 -7.03 24.69 19.60
N LEU A 210 -7.93 24.04 20.35
CA LEU A 210 -9.17 23.45 19.84
C LEU A 210 -10.33 24.46 19.77
N HIS A 211 -10.22 25.59 20.48
CA HIS A 211 -11.26 26.63 20.51
C HIS A 211 -11.67 27.14 19.11
N PRO A 212 -10.74 27.53 18.21
CA PRO A 212 -11.10 28.01 16.88
C PRO A 212 -11.82 26.95 16.04
N PHE A 213 -11.54 25.67 16.28
CA PHE A 213 -12.24 24.57 15.62
C PHE A 213 -13.70 24.48 16.10
N ILE A 214 -13.90 24.39 17.42
CA ILE A 214 -15.23 24.16 18.01
C ILE A 214 -16.15 25.37 17.84
N ILE A 215 -15.68 26.60 18.04
CA ILE A 215 -16.55 27.79 17.99
C ILE A 215 -17.12 28.06 16.59
N ASN A 216 -16.46 27.56 15.55
CA ASN A 216 -16.91 27.68 14.16
C ASN A 216 -17.77 26.49 13.69
N LEU A 217 -17.96 25.45 14.52
CA LEU A 217 -18.93 24.40 14.21
C LEU A 217 -20.37 24.95 14.18
N PRO A 218 -21.33 24.25 13.54
CA PRO A 218 -22.75 24.52 13.73
C PRO A 218 -23.10 24.56 15.23
N ASN A 219 -23.63 25.69 15.72
CA ASN A 219 -23.85 25.94 17.16
C ASN A 219 -22.55 25.97 18.01
N GLY A 220 -21.44 26.44 17.44
CA GLY A 220 -20.12 26.39 18.05
C GLY A 220 -19.95 27.14 19.37
N GLU A 221 -20.57 28.32 19.54
CA GLU A 221 -20.56 29.04 20.83
C GLU A 221 -21.25 28.24 21.96
N PRO A 222 -22.49 27.73 21.76
CA PRO A 222 -23.10 26.76 22.66
C PRO A 222 -22.28 25.50 22.92
N LEU A 223 -21.69 24.89 21.88
CA LEU A 223 -20.85 23.69 22.02
C LEU A 223 -19.57 23.96 22.82
N TRP A 224 -18.95 25.12 22.63
CA TRP A 224 -17.77 25.52 23.38
C TRP A 224 -18.09 25.77 24.86
N ASN A 225 -19.22 26.41 25.15
CA ASN A 225 -19.69 26.59 26.52
C ASN A 225 -19.99 25.23 27.19
N PHE A 226 -20.57 24.29 26.45
CA PHE A 226 -20.75 22.91 26.91
C PHE A 226 -19.41 22.25 27.24
N VAL A 227 -18.39 22.36 26.39
CA VAL A 227 -17.04 21.81 26.66
C VAL A 227 -16.44 22.38 27.95
N LEU A 228 -16.64 23.67 28.23
CA LEU A 228 -16.10 24.31 29.44
C LEU A 228 -16.90 23.97 30.70
N THR A 229 -18.22 24.21 30.71
CA THR A 229 -19.03 24.17 31.94
C THR A 229 -19.93 22.95 32.06
N GLY A 230 -20.29 22.31 30.94
CA GLY A 230 -21.18 21.15 30.89
C GLY A 230 -22.65 21.55 30.97
N GLU A 231 -22.92 22.85 31.05
CA GLU A 231 -24.25 23.42 31.03
C GLU A 231 -24.83 23.36 29.61
N ASN A 232 -26.16 23.46 29.51
CA ASN A 232 -26.91 23.49 28.24
C ASN A 232 -26.93 22.19 27.41
N TYR A 233 -26.45 21.05 27.93
CA TYR A 233 -26.51 19.75 27.23
C TYR A 233 -27.93 19.38 26.74
N ILE A 234 -28.94 19.57 27.61
CA ILE A 234 -30.35 19.28 27.28
C ILE A 234 -30.86 20.22 26.17
N GLU A 235 -30.46 21.50 26.20
CA GLU A 235 -30.85 22.48 25.19
C GLU A 235 -30.15 22.20 23.85
N LEU A 236 -28.88 21.82 23.86
CA LEU A 236 -28.12 21.40 22.67
C LEU A 236 -28.77 20.18 21.98
N HIS A 237 -29.21 19.19 22.75
CA HIS A 237 -29.95 18.03 22.24
C HIS A 237 -31.31 18.42 21.65
N GLN A 238 -32.07 19.26 22.35
CA GLN A 238 -33.40 19.68 21.88
C GLN A 238 -33.37 20.54 20.61
N HIS A 239 -32.28 21.29 20.38
CA HIS A 239 -32.08 22.11 19.18
C HIS A 239 -31.35 21.36 18.05
N GLY A 240 -31.07 20.06 18.21
CA GLY A 240 -30.36 19.26 17.20
C GLY A 240 -28.92 19.72 16.97
N ALA A 241 -28.28 20.37 17.95
CA ALA A 241 -26.95 20.94 17.79
C ALA A 241 -25.89 19.88 17.46
N PHE A 242 -26.02 18.68 18.04
CA PHE A 242 -25.16 17.53 17.76
C PHE A 242 -25.49 16.84 16.42
N VAL A 243 -26.77 16.77 16.02
CA VAL A 243 -27.20 16.20 14.72
C VAL A 243 -26.72 17.03 13.54
N ASN A 244 -26.55 18.35 13.72
CA ASN A 244 -26.00 19.21 12.67
C ASN A 244 -24.48 19.00 12.46
N LEU A 245 -23.79 18.26 13.34
CA LEU A 245 -22.36 17.98 13.21
C LEU A 245 -22.06 16.85 12.23
N ASP A 246 -23.02 15.97 11.96
CA ASP A 246 -22.87 14.81 11.06
C ASP A 246 -22.45 15.23 9.63
N SER A 247 -22.76 16.47 9.23
CA SER A 247 -22.41 17.05 7.92
C SER A 247 -21.03 17.72 7.85
N VAL A 248 -20.31 17.80 8.97
CA VAL A 248 -19.05 18.56 9.06
C VAL A 248 -17.84 17.66 8.78
N LEU A 249 -17.12 17.97 7.70
CA LEU A 249 -15.84 17.34 7.40
C LEU A 249 -14.71 17.93 8.26
N VAL A 250 -14.23 17.16 9.23
CA VAL A 250 -13.26 17.58 10.26
C VAL A 250 -12.03 18.25 9.65
N ILE A 251 -11.45 17.68 8.59
CA ILE A 251 -10.21 18.20 7.99
C ILE A 251 -10.40 19.52 7.26
N LEU A 252 -11.52 19.69 6.54
CA LEU A 252 -11.85 20.92 5.82
C LEU A 252 -12.19 22.04 6.81
N HIS A 253 -12.95 21.69 7.85
CA HIS A 253 -13.32 22.60 8.91
C HIS A 253 -12.08 23.09 9.68
N ALA A 254 -11.18 22.18 10.05
CA ALA A 254 -9.92 22.53 10.69
C ALA A 254 -9.03 23.39 9.78
N LYS A 255 -8.92 23.08 8.49
CA LYS A 255 -8.10 23.85 7.53
C LYS A 255 -8.56 25.31 7.43
N HIS A 256 -9.87 25.53 7.45
CA HIS A 256 -10.45 26.85 7.26
C HIS A 256 -10.44 27.69 8.56
N TYR A 257 -10.76 27.08 9.70
CA TYR A 257 -11.02 27.81 10.95
C TYR A 257 -9.97 27.58 12.06
N ALA A 258 -9.17 26.50 11.97
CA ALA A 258 -8.16 26.14 12.97
C ALA A 258 -6.86 25.57 12.34
N PRO A 259 -6.06 26.39 11.63
CA PRO A 259 -4.90 25.92 10.85
C PRO A 259 -3.85 25.14 11.65
N ASP A 260 -3.65 25.50 12.93
CA ASP A 260 -2.71 24.80 13.80
C ASP A 260 -3.23 23.40 14.17
N PHE A 261 -4.53 23.27 14.42
CA PHE A 261 -5.17 21.97 14.67
C PHE A 261 -5.20 21.12 13.40
N TYR A 262 -5.40 21.72 12.23
CA TYR A 262 -5.26 21.05 10.94
C TYR A 262 -3.86 20.46 10.73
N GLN A 263 -2.79 21.24 10.99
CA GLN A 263 -1.42 20.72 10.88
C GLN A 263 -1.16 19.58 11.88
N HIS A 264 -1.74 19.65 13.07
CA HIS A 264 -1.66 18.58 14.06
C HIS A 264 -2.34 17.30 13.57
N ILE A 265 -3.55 17.38 13.02
CA ILE A 265 -4.26 16.24 12.43
C ILE A 265 -3.40 15.56 11.35
N LEU A 266 -2.81 16.33 10.43
CA LEU A 266 -1.95 15.77 9.38
C LEU A 266 -0.75 14.99 9.93
N ARG A 267 -0.09 15.53 10.97
CA ARG A 267 1.05 14.87 11.61
C ARG A 267 0.64 13.60 12.34
N SER A 268 -0.49 13.62 13.04
CA SER A 268 -1.00 12.48 13.81
C SER A 268 -1.49 11.31 12.95
N CYS A 269 -1.87 11.57 11.69
CA CYS A 269 -2.31 10.54 10.75
C CYS A 269 -1.14 9.88 9.98
N HIS A 270 0.09 10.43 10.03
CA HIS A 270 1.27 9.92 9.32
C HIS A 270 1.08 9.70 7.81
N LEU A 271 0.38 10.63 7.14
CA LEU A 271 0.11 10.53 5.70
C LEU A 271 0.83 11.63 4.90
N ASP A 272 1.28 11.26 3.69
CA ASP A 272 1.81 12.19 2.67
C ASP A 272 0.68 12.93 1.91
N SER A 273 -0.58 12.62 2.22
CA SER A 273 -1.80 13.16 1.60
C SER A 273 -2.84 13.62 2.64
N THR A 274 -3.98 14.17 2.19
CA THR A 274 -5.03 14.65 3.10
C THR A 274 -5.82 13.46 3.67
N PRO A 275 -5.89 13.25 5.00
CA PRO A 275 -6.53 12.09 5.61
C PRO A 275 -8.06 12.11 5.42
N SER A 276 -8.67 10.94 5.19
CA SER A 276 -10.13 10.79 5.14
C SER A 276 -10.77 10.91 6.53
N GLN A 277 -12.09 11.12 6.63
CA GLN A 277 -12.81 11.11 7.92
C GLN A 277 -12.52 9.83 8.72
N ASN A 278 -12.52 8.66 8.05
CA ASN A 278 -12.23 7.37 8.68
C ASN A 278 -10.79 7.28 9.18
N ASP A 279 -9.81 7.83 8.45
CA ASP A 279 -8.42 7.85 8.90
C ASP A 279 -8.21 8.76 10.11
N ILE A 280 -8.89 9.92 10.12
CA ILE A 280 -8.89 10.85 11.26
C ILE A 280 -9.56 10.18 12.46
N GLN A 281 -10.65 9.44 12.25
CA GLN A 281 -11.30 8.66 13.29
C GLN A 281 -10.36 7.58 13.82
N ARG A 282 -9.74 6.76 12.97
CA ARG A 282 -8.75 5.74 13.38
C ARG A 282 -7.59 6.36 14.18
N ALA A 283 -7.13 7.54 13.77
CA ALA A 283 -6.08 8.30 14.43
C ALA A 283 -6.56 9.20 15.57
N LEU A 284 -7.86 9.21 15.92
CA LEU A 284 -8.46 10.17 16.85
C LEU A 284 -7.78 10.16 18.22
N TYR A 285 -7.34 8.99 18.68
CA TYR A 285 -6.53 8.88 19.90
C TYR A 285 -5.25 9.71 19.81
N ASN A 286 -4.46 9.57 18.75
CA ASN A 286 -3.21 10.33 18.55
C ASN A 286 -3.47 11.84 18.38
N ILE A 287 -4.61 12.19 17.76
CA ILE A 287 -5.01 13.59 17.56
C ILE A 287 -5.35 14.23 18.91
N LEU A 288 -6.08 13.53 19.77
CA LEU A 288 -6.49 14.01 21.09
C LEU A 288 -5.46 13.75 22.19
N GLN A 289 -4.38 13.02 21.92
CA GLN A 289 -3.35 12.66 22.90
C GLN A 289 -2.78 13.87 23.68
N PRO A 290 -2.42 15.00 23.05
CA PRO A 290 -1.93 16.16 23.80
C PRO A 290 -2.98 16.72 24.77
N LEU A 291 -4.27 16.53 24.46
CA LEU A 291 -5.38 16.97 25.28
C LEU A 291 -5.65 15.98 26.42
N SER A 292 -5.56 14.67 26.18
CA SER A 292 -5.66 13.67 27.24
C SER A 292 -4.52 13.83 28.25
N ASP A 293 -3.28 14.03 27.79
CA ASP A 293 -2.12 14.20 28.68
C ASP A 293 -2.29 15.42 29.60
N ALA A 294 -2.95 16.47 29.11
CA ALA A 294 -3.18 17.69 29.89
C ALA A 294 -4.40 17.63 30.82
N LEU A 295 -5.43 16.84 30.48
CA LEU A 295 -6.71 16.81 31.19
C LEU A 295 -6.93 15.56 32.05
N LEU A 296 -6.26 14.45 31.74
CA LEU A 296 -6.33 13.17 32.46
C LEU A 296 -5.05 12.88 33.27
N ASP A 297 -4.24 13.91 33.54
CA ASP A 297 -2.99 13.79 34.30
C ASP A 297 -3.24 13.14 35.68
N PRO A 298 -2.65 11.96 35.96
CA PRO A 298 -2.87 11.21 37.21
C PRO A 298 -2.38 11.96 38.46
N ALA A 299 -1.51 12.96 38.30
CA ALA A 299 -1.06 13.80 39.42
C ALA A 299 -2.11 14.83 39.88
N THR A 300 -3.12 15.12 39.06
CA THR A 300 -4.18 16.10 39.39
C THR A 300 -5.58 15.51 39.18
N THR A 301 -6.04 14.66 40.11
CA THR A 301 -7.40 14.08 40.12
C THR A 301 -8.48 15.17 40.17
N ASN A 302 -8.84 15.73 39.02
CA ASN A 302 -9.84 16.79 38.89
C ASN A 302 -10.97 16.30 38.00
N GLN A 303 -12.07 15.91 38.65
CA GLN A 303 -13.27 15.40 38.00
C GLN A 303 -13.81 16.34 36.92
N ASN A 304 -13.63 17.67 37.07
CA ASN A 304 -14.06 18.63 36.04
C ASN A 304 -13.20 18.57 34.77
N LYS A 305 -11.90 18.28 34.88
CA LYS A 305 -11.01 18.10 33.72
C LYS A 305 -11.33 16.81 32.97
N HIS A 306 -11.59 15.71 33.69
CA HIS A 306 -12.00 14.44 33.08
C HIS A 306 -13.32 14.61 32.33
N GLN A 307 -14.30 15.29 32.95
CA GLN A 307 -15.56 15.60 32.29
C GLN A 307 -15.39 16.54 31.10
N CYS A 308 -14.42 17.46 31.13
CA CYS A 308 -14.11 18.33 29.99
C CYS A 308 -13.58 17.54 28.79
N PHE A 309 -12.66 16.59 29.04
CA PHE A 309 -12.16 15.69 27.98
C PHE A 309 -13.28 14.85 27.37
N LEU A 310 -14.14 14.24 28.19
CA LEU A 310 -15.29 13.46 27.72
C LEU A 310 -16.25 14.27 26.84
N ARG A 311 -16.46 15.57 27.16
CA ARG A 311 -17.31 16.46 26.36
C ARG A 311 -16.70 16.82 25.02
N VAL A 312 -15.37 16.87 24.92
CA VAL A 312 -14.68 17.00 23.63
C VAL A 312 -14.86 15.71 22.82
N VAL A 313 -14.72 14.55 23.46
CA VAL A 313 -14.98 13.25 22.82
C VAL A 313 -16.42 13.13 22.34
N ASP A 314 -17.41 13.62 23.08
CA ASP A 314 -18.81 13.67 22.62
C ASP A 314 -18.96 14.43 21.29
N ILE A 315 -18.30 15.59 21.15
CA ILE A 315 -18.34 16.38 19.91
C ILE A 315 -17.73 15.58 18.75
N PHE A 316 -16.58 14.93 18.95
CA PHE A 316 -15.96 14.12 17.91
C PHE A 316 -16.78 12.87 17.58
N PHE A 317 -17.40 12.22 18.57
CA PHE A 317 -18.30 11.09 18.33
C PHE A 317 -19.44 11.47 17.38
N HIS A 318 -20.02 12.67 17.55
CA HIS A 318 -21.04 13.18 16.62
C HIS A 318 -20.45 13.63 15.26
N LEU A 319 -19.24 14.21 15.22
CA LEU A 319 -18.57 14.53 13.95
C LEU A 319 -18.26 13.29 13.08
N PHE A 320 -18.20 12.11 13.70
CA PHE A 320 -18.02 10.82 13.04
C PHE A 320 -19.31 9.98 13.03
N ASP A 321 -20.48 10.63 13.01
CA ASP A 321 -21.79 9.96 12.85
C ASP A 321 -22.05 8.84 13.88
N GLN A 322 -21.57 9.03 15.11
CA GLN A 322 -21.77 8.12 16.24
C GLN A 322 -21.25 6.69 16.00
N GLN A 323 -20.25 6.57 15.12
CA GLN A 323 -19.50 5.33 14.92
C GLN A 323 -18.65 4.97 16.16
N ASP A 324 -18.30 3.69 16.29
CA ASP A 324 -17.49 3.20 17.40
C ASP A 324 -16.16 4.00 17.50
N LEU A 325 -15.82 4.41 18.73
CA LEU A 325 -14.56 5.11 18.98
C LEU A 325 -13.37 4.14 18.86
N PRO A 326 -12.16 4.63 18.50
CA PRO A 326 -10.99 3.78 18.37
C PRO A 326 -10.66 3.01 19.65
N LYS A 327 -10.16 1.77 19.48
CA LYS A 327 -9.79 0.86 20.59
C LYS A 327 -8.87 1.52 21.62
N LYS A 328 -7.84 2.25 21.18
CA LYS A 328 -6.92 2.96 22.08
C LYS A 328 -7.61 4.04 22.92
N LEU A 329 -8.64 4.68 22.37
CA LEU A 329 -9.42 5.67 23.11
C LEU A 329 -10.36 5.00 24.13
N TYR A 330 -10.93 3.84 23.80
CA TYR A 330 -11.66 3.02 24.79
C TYR A 330 -10.75 2.55 25.92
N GLU A 331 -9.55 2.06 25.62
CA GLU A 331 -8.56 1.63 26.62
C GLU A 331 -8.19 2.77 27.58
N LEU A 332 -7.92 3.97 27.04
CA LEU A 332 -7.65 5.17 27.83
C LEU A 332 -8.83 5.57 28.73
N LEU A 333 -10.06 5.53 28.20
CA LEU A 333 -11.23 6.01 28.93
C LEU A 333 -11.72 5.05 30.02
N VAL A 334 -11.49 3.74 29.83
CA VAL A 334 -12.14 2.67 30.62
C VAL A 334 -11.16 1.73 31.33
N LYS A 335 -10.04 1.35 30.70
CA LYS A 335 -9.19 0.25 31.18
C LYS A 335 -7.93 0.69 31.93
N ASP A 336 -7.39 1.87 31.61
CA ASP A 336 -6.19 2.39 32.29
C ASP A 336 -6.54 2.89 33.71
N GLU A 337 -6.04 2.18 34.73
CA GLU A 337 -6.33 2.50 36.13
C GLU A 337 -5.89 3.92 36.54
N GLU A 338 -4.87 4.48 35.88
CA GLU A 338 -4.32 5.80 36.20
C GLU A 338 -5.08 6.94 35.50
N THR A 339 -5.67 6.69 34.33
CA THR A 339 -6.30 7.71 33.46
C THR A 339 -7.80 7.50 33.21
N CYS A 340 -8.40 6.44 33.75
CA CYS A 340 -9.80 6.10 33.53
C CYS A 340 -10.74 7.27 33.87
N ALA A 341 -11.59 7.62 32.90
CA ALA A 341 -12.50 8.74 33.00
C ALA A 341 -13.94 8.29 33.26
N ILE A 342 -14.31 7.07 32.83
CA ILE A 342 -15.66 6.49 32.96
C ILE A 342 -15.63 4.98 33.16
N SER A 343 -16.72 4.42 33.69
CA SER A 343 -16.89 2.96 33.78
C SER A 343 -17.23 2.35 32.42
N GLU A 344 -16.99 1.05 32.25
CA GLU A 344 -17.37 0.32 31.04
C GLU A 344 -18.88 0.39 30.76
N HIS A 345 -19.70 0.34 31.81
CA HIS A 345 -21.15 0.48 31.69
C HIS A 345 -21.56 1.87 31.16
N ASP A 346 -20.95 2.93 31.68
CA ASP A 346 -21.24 4.29 31.25
C ASP A 346 -20.69 4.58 29.85
N TYR A 347 -19.57 3.96 29.46
CA TYR A 347 -19.04 4.01 28.09
C TYR A 347 -20.04 3.44 27.10
N GLN A 348 -20.59 2.25 27.37
CA GLN A 348 -21.59 1.61 26.51
C GLN A 348 -22.89 2.43 26.42
N LEU A 349 -23.32 3.07 27.51
CA LEU A 349 -24.50 3.96 27.47
C LEU A 349 -24.25 5.25 26.69
N ARG A 350 -23.00 5.75 26.67
CA ARG A 350 -22.66 7.06 26.14
C ARG A 350 -22.17 7.04 24.69
N PHE A 351 -21.41 6.02 24.30
CA PHE A 351 -20.73 5.93 23.00
C PHE A 351 -21.08 4.66 22.23
N SER A 352 -22.17 3.97 22.58
CA SER A 352 -22.64 2.81 21.82
C SER A 352 -24.14 2.92 21.54
N LEU A 353 -24.51 2.83 20.27
CA LEU A 353 -25.91 2.85 19.85
C LEU A 353 -26.65 1.60 20.39
N PRO A 354 -27.85 1.74 20.98
CA PRO A 354 -28.61 0.60 21.46
C PRO A 354 -29.15 -0.20 20.28
N SER A 355 -28.55 -1.36 20.00
CA SER A 355 -29.06 -2.30 19.00
C SER A 355 -29.63 -3.51 19.73
N VAL A 356 -30.96 -3.60 19.79
CA VAL A 356 -31.66 -4.78 20.31
C VAL A 356 -31.80 -5.76 19.16
N ALA A 357 -31.00 -6.82 19.16
CA ALA A 357 -31.20 -7.95 18.26
C ALA A 357 -32.57 -8.60 18.55
N LYS A 358 -33.34 -8.90 17.50
CA LYS A 358 -34.49 -9.80 17.64
C LYS A 358 -33.98 -11.23 17.90
N PRO A 359 -34.78 -12.12 18.52
CA PRO A 359 -34.39 -13.52 18.66
C PRO A 359 -34.12 -14.14 17.28
N ASN A 360 -32.96 -14.78 17.10
CA ASN A 360 -32.47 -15.39 15.84
C ASN A 360 -32.05 -14.41 14.72
N GLU A 361 -31.85 -13.12 15.01
CA GLU A 361 -31.25 -12.17 14.08
C GLU A 361 -29.92 -11.66 14.68
N ILE A 362 -28.86 -11.54 13.87
CA ILE A 362 -27.69 -10.77 14.30
C ILE A 362 -28.07 -9.30 14.40
N SER A 363 -27.47 -8.62 15.37
CA SER A 363 -27.66 -7.19 15.54
C SER A 363 -27.13 -6.43 14.30
N SER A 364 -27.72 -5.30 13.93
CA SER A 364 -27.23 -4.50 12.78
C SER A 364 -25.76 -4.13 12.93
N LYS A 365 -25.31 -3.88 14.17
CA LYS A 365 -23.91 -3.61 14.50
C LYS A 365 -23.02 -4.83 14.26
N THR A 366 -23.47 -6.02 14.66
CA THR A 366 -22.73 -7.27 14.39
C THR A 366 -22.67 -7.53 12.89
N LYS A 367 -23.76 -7.29 12.17
CA LYS A 367 -23.78 -7.44 10.71
C LYS A 367 -22.78 -6.51 10.03
N GLN A 368 -22.81 -5.22 10.37
CA GLN A 368 -21.86 -4.24 9.85
C GLN A 368 -20.40 -4.67 10.10
N LYS A 369 -20.08 -5.16 11.30
CA LYS A 369 -18.73 -5.65 11.60
C LYS A 369 -18.34 -6.89 10.80
N ILE A 370 -19.30 -7.77 10.49
CA ILE A 370 -19.04 -8.93 9.63
C ILE A 370 -18.75 -8.46 8.20
N ASP A 371 -19.52 -7.50 7.69
CA ASP A 371 -19.33 -6.91 6.37
C ASP A 371 -17.95 -6.21 6.29
N GLU A 372 -17.58 -5.41 7.30
CA GLU A 372 -16.25 -4.78 7.41
C GLU A 372 -15.08 -5.80 7.40
N ILE A 373 -15.24 -6.92 8.11
CA ILE A 373 -14.24 -8.02 8.09
C ILE A 373 -14.12 -8.62 6.69
N ILE A 374 -15.24 -8.78 5.96
CA ILE A 374 -15.23 -9.35 4.60
C ILE A 374 -14.48 -8.41 3.65
N ASP A 375 -14.76 -7.11 3.73
CA ASP A 375 -14.06 -6.08 2.94
C ASP A 375 -12.54 -6.09 3.19
N ASP A 376 -12.12 -6.23 4.45
CA ASP A 376 -10.70 -6.35 4.80
C ASP A 376 -10.07 -7.64 4.24
N LEU A 377 -10.85 -8.72 4.15
CA LEU A 377 -10.42 -10.01 3.61
C LEU A 377 -10.37 -10.05 2.08
N ASP A 378 -11.01 -9.12 1.37
CA ASP A 378 -10.89 -8.99 -0.09
C ASP A 378 -9.41 -8.78 -0.47
N SER A 379 -8.72 -7.95 0.31
CA SER A 379 -7.26 -7.83 0.27
C SER A 379 -6.55 -8.86 1.17
N TYR A 380 -6.88 -10.15 1.06
CA TYR A 380 -6.37 -11.22 1.96
C TYR A 380 -4.84 -11.25 2.11
N TYR A 381 -4.10 -10.86 1.08
CA TYR A 381 -2.64 -10.77 1.14
C TYR A 381 -2.12 -9.71 2.12
N ARG A 382 -2.97 -8.78 2.58
CA ARG A 382 -2.70 -7.80 3.63
C ARG A 382 -3.28 -8.20 4.99
N ALA A 383 -4.21 -9.17 5.01
CA ALA A 383 -4.80 -9.65 6.25
C ALA A 383 -3.75 -10.25 7.18
N ASP A 384 -3.92 -9.99 8.48
CA ASP A 384 -2.95 -10.32 9.50
C ASP A 384 -3.62 -10.77 10.81
N HIS A 385 -2.86 -10.79 11.90
CA HIS A 385 -3.35 -11.23 13.21
C HIS A 385 -4.44 -10.32 13.79
N ASP A 386 -4.47 -9.03 13.44
CA ASP A 386 -5.49 -8.12 13.95
C ASP A 386 -6.86 -8.47 13.38
N VAL A 387 -6.93 -8.81 12.08
CA VAL A 387 -8.16 -9.32 11.43
C VAL A 387 -8.64 -10.61 12.11
N TYR A 388 -7.71 -11.52 12.45
CA TYR A 388 -8.06 -12.74 13.19
C TYR A 388 -8.64 -12.45 14.58
N LEU A 389 -8.07 -11.48 15.30
CA LEU A 389 -8.58 -11.03 16.60
C LEU A 389 -9.95 -10.35 16.48
N GLU A 390 -10.18 -9.64 15.39
CA GLU A 390 -11.47 -9.00 15.10
C GLU A 390 -12.56 -10.03 14.80
N ILE A 391 -12.27 -11.05 13.98
CA ILE A 391 -13.15 -12.21 13.81
C ILE A 391 -13.47 -12.84 15.17
N LYS A 392 -12.48 -13.04 16.03
CA LYS A 392 -12.72 -13.58 17.37
C LYS A 392 -13.69 -12.69 18.16
N GLN A 393 -13.41 -11.40 18.26
CA GLN A 393 -14.19 -10.45 19.07
C GLN A 393 -15.63 -10.30 18.59
N THR A 394 -15.84 -10.23 17.27
CA THR A 394 -17.17 -10.05 16.67
C THR A 394 -18.10 -11.24 16.95
N PHE A 395 -17.54 -12.45 17.02
CA PHE A 395 -18.31 -13.69 17.17
C PHE A 395 -18.32 -14.29 18.58
N GLU A 396 -17.36 -13.96 19.45
CA GLU A 396 -17.22 -14.54 20.81
C GLU A 396 -18.47 -14.32 21.69
N ALA A 397 -19.15 -13.18 21.54
CA ALA A 397 -20.32 -12.83 22.34
C ALA A 397 -21.67 -13.14 21.66
N ASN A 398 -21.69 -13.59 20.39
CA ASN A 398 -22.91 -13.71 19.60
C ASN A 398 -23.00 -15.08 18.92
N ARG A 399 -23.58 -16.07 19.61
CA ARG A 399 -23.69 -17.42 19.06
C ARG A 399 -24.57 -17.50 17.82
N ASP A 400 -25.63 -16.68 17.74
CA ASP A 400 -26.51 -16.64 16.57
C ASP A 400 -25.78 -16.11 15.32
N ALA A 401 -24.66 -15.39 15.49
CA ALA A 401 -23.82 -14.95 14.38
C ALA A 401 -23.17 -16.11 13.63
N TYR A 402 -23.01 -17.30 14.25
CA TYR A 402 -22.48 -18.50 13.58
C TYR A 402 -23.44 -19.09 12.53
N ASN A 403 -24.66 -18.56 12.44
CA ASN A 403 -25.61 -18.98 11.41
C ASN A 403 -25.19 -18.46 10.03
N HIS A 404 -24.49 -19.30 9.27
CA HIS A 404 -24.04 -19.00 7.90
C HIS A 404 -25.14 -18.54 6.93
N LEU A 405 -26.42 -18.84 7.21
CA LEU A 405 -27.55 -18.36 6.40
C LEU A 405 -27.74 -16.83 6.50
N LEU A 406 -27.07 -16.18 7.43
CA LEU A 406 -27.06 -14.73 7.60
C LEU A 406 -25.91 -14.04 6.84
N TRP A 407 -24.98 -14.80 6.26
CA TRP A 407 -23.81 -14.32 5.52
C TRP A 407 -23.95 -14.58 4.00
N VAL A 408 -25.15 -14.41 3.46
CA VAL A 408 -25.42 -14.66 2.04
C VAL A 408 -25.11 -13.39 1.26
N HIS A 409 -24.12 -13.48 0.38
CA HIS A 409 -23.70 -12.42 -0.54
C HIS A 409 -24.02 -12.83 -1.98
N GLU A 410 -24.25 -11.84 -2.85
CA GLU A 410 -24.49 -12.10 -4.28
C GLU A 410 -23.18 -12.40 -5.04
N ASP A 411 -22.06 -11.87 -4.54
CA ASP A 411 -20.73 -12.11 -5.09
C ASP A 411 -20.18 -13.48 -4.65
N GLU A 412 -19.72 -14.28 -5.63
CA GLU A 412 -19.14 -15.60 -5.38
C GLU A 412 -17.79 -15.52 -4.63
N GLU A 413 -17.00 -14.46 -4.85
CA GLU A 413 -15.72 -14.23 -4.19
C GLU A 413 -15.91 -13.86 -2.72
N GLU A 414 -16.81 -12.92 -2.42
CA GLU A 414 -17.22 -12.60 -1.04
C GLU A 414 -17.75 -13.86 -0.31
N GLN A 415 -18.50 -14.70 -1.03
CA GLN A 415 -19.00 -15.94 -0.45
C GLN A 415 -17.88 -16.94 -0.10
N ILE A 416 -16.76 -16.94 -0.84
CA ILE A 416 -15.54 -17.69 -0.51
C ILE A 416 -14.90 -17.13 0.76
N LEU A 417 -14.79 -15.81 0.89
CA LEU A 417 -14.25 -15.15 2.08
C LEU A 417 -15.09 -15.48 3.34
N CYS A 418 -16.42 -15.54 3.20
CA CYS A 418 -17.30 -15.98 4.27
C CYS A 418 -17.00 -17.43 4.73
N ARG A 419 -16.58 -18.33 3.83
CA ARG A 419 -16.18 -19.70 4.20
C ARG A 419 -14.87 -19.72 4.98
N LEU A 420 -13.95 -18.81 4.69
CA LEU A 420 -12.73 -18.62 5.48
C LEU A 420 -13.08 -18.22 6.92
N ILE A 421 -13.96 -17.23 7.09
CA ILE A 421 -14.49 -16.84 8.42
C ILE A 421 -15.10 -18.07 9.10
N GLY A 422 -15.97 -18.81 8.39
CA GLY A 422 -16.56 -20.05 8.89
C GLY A 422 -15.54 -21.08 9.38
N ALA A 423 -14.46 -21.32 8.63
CA ALA A 423 -13.40 -22.25 9.03
C ALA A 423 -12.62 -21.78 10.27
N VAL A 424 -12.37 -20.47 10.41
CA VAL A 424 -11.76 -19.89 11.61
C VAL A 424 -12.67 -20.08 12.84
N LEU A 425 -13.98 -19.85 12.69
CA LEU A 425 -14.96 -20.04 13.75
C LEU A 425 -15.07 -21.51 14.20
N LEU A 426 -14.98 -22.46 13.27
CA LEU A 426 -14.91 -23.88 13.61
C LEU A 426 -13.66 -24.23 14.44
N ASN A 427 -12.53 -23.58 14.15
CA ASN A 427 -11.33 -23.74 14.98
C ASN A 427 -11.53 -23.14 16.39
N PHE A 428 -12.25 -22.03 16.54
CA PHE A 428 -12.62 -21.52 17.88
C PHE A 428 -13.55 -22.48 18.61
N ASP A 429 -14.54 -23.05 17.93
CA ASP A 429 -15.43 -24.06 18.54
C ASP A 429 -14.63 -25.27 19.04
N GLN A 430 -13.68 -25.76 18.24
CA GLN A 430 -12.79 -26.85 18.66
C GLN A 430 -11.94 -26.48 19.88
N GLN A 431 -11.35 -25.28 19.90
CA GLN A 431 -10.53 -24.81 21.03
C GLN A 431 -11.32 -24.64 22.34
N ASN A 432 -12.63 -24.37 22.22
CA ASN A 432 -13.54 -24.18 23.34
C ASN A 432 -14.40 -25.42 23.66
N ASP A 433 -14.11 -26.58 23.04
CA ASP A 433 -14.90 -27.82 23.17
C ASP A 433 -16.41 -27.63 22.87
N CYS A 434 -16.76 -26.74 21.95
CA CYS A 434 -18.13 -26.46 21.52
C CYS A 434 -18.53 -27.36 20.34
N CYS A 435 -19.71 -28.01 20.45
CA CYS A 435 -20.24 -28.85 19.38
C CYS A 435 -21.78 -28.79 19.39
N ASP A 436 -22.34 -27.73 18.82
CA ASP A 436 -23.79 -27.52 18.75
C ASP A 436 -24.33 -27.63 17.32
N GLY A 437 -25.60 -27.26 17.15
CA GLY A 437 -26.25 -27.25 15.83
C GLY A 437 -25.62 -26.28 14.86
N TYR A 438 -25.09 -25.14 15.33
CA TYR A 438 -24.39 -24.17 14.49
C TYR A 438 -23.03 -24.72 14.04
N THR A 439 -22.25 -25.34 14.94
CA THR A 439 -20.98 -26.00 14.57
C THR A 439 -21.19 -27.04 13.48
N SER A 440 -22.23 -27.87 13.64
CA SER A 440 -22.56 -28.94 12.68
C SER A 440 -22.98 -28.37 11.32
N ALA A 441 -23.85 -27.36 11.31
CA ALA A 441 -24.32 -26.70 10.10
C ALA A 441 -23.18 -25.98 9.37
N LEU A 442 -22.34 -25.26 10.11
CA LEU A 442 -21.19 -24.53 9.57
C LEU A 442 -20.16 -25.49 8.98
N THR A 443 -19.85 -26.60 9.67
CA THR A 443 -18.96 -27.65 9.15
C THR A 443 -19.46 -28.19 7.81
N GLN A 444 -20.74 -28.52 7.71
CA GLN A 444 -21.33 -29.05 6.47
C GLN A 444 -21.26 -28.00 5.35
N TRP A 445 -21.58 -26.74 5.65
CA TRP A 445 -21.59 -25.65 4.68
C TRP A 445 -20.19 -25.33 4.14
N VAL A 446 -19.21 -25.14 5.01
CA VAL A 446 -17.81 -24.88 4.61
C VAL A 446 -17.28 -26.04 3.78
N THR A 447 -17.44 -27.29 4.23
CA THR A 447 -16.90 -28.47 3.52
C THR A 447 -17.55 -28.66 2.14
N THR A 448 -18.85 -28.42 2.03
CA THR A 448 -19.58 -28.57 0.76
C THR A 448 -19.19 -27.50 -0.24
N GLY A 449 -19.09 -26.24 0.20
CA GLY A 449 -18.67 -25.12 -0.64
C GLY A 449 -17.20 -25.19 -1.04
N LEU A 450 -16.31 -25.59 -0.12
CA LEU A 450 -14.88 -25.70 -0.39
C LEU A 450 -14.56 -26.57 -1.61
N LYS A 451 -15.31 -27.67 -1.79
CA LYS A 451 -15.14 -28.54 -2.97
C LYS A 451 -15.44 -27.77 -4.27
N SER A 452 -16.55 -27.04 -4.33
CA SER A 452 -16.90 -26.28 -5.54
C SER A 452 -15.88 -25.19 -5.83
N ASP A 453 -15.41 -24.49 -4.79
CA ASP A 453 -14.48 -23.37 -4.91
C ASP A 453 -13.14 -23.84 -5.48
N VAL A 454 -12.58 -24.90 -4.91
CA VAL A 454 -11.32 -25.51 -5.39
C VAL A 454 -11.46 -25.94 -6.86
N LEU A 455 -12.54 -26.65 -7.20
CA LEU A 455 -12.73 -27.13 -8.57
C LEU A 455 -12.96 -25.98 -9.57
N ALA A 456 -13.64 -24.90 -9.16
CA ALA A 456 -13.85 -23.73 -9.99
C ALA A 456 -12.52 -23.05 -10.32
N GLN A 457 -11.66 -22.83 -9.31
CA GLN A 457 -10.36 -22.20 -9.49
C GLN A 457 -9.42 -23.04 -10.38
N PHE A 458 -9.35 -24.36 -10.17
CA PHE A 458 -8.56 -25.22 -11.07
C PHE A 458 -9.12 -25.25 -12.50
N LYS A 459 -10.43 -25.12 -12.72
CA LYS A 459 -11.00 -25.04 -14.07
C LYS A 459 -10.67 -23.70 -14.75
N GLN A 460 -10.64 -22.62 -13.99
CA GLN A 460 -10.34 -21.28 -14.49
C GLN A 460 -8.88 -21.14 -14.93
N HIS A 461 -7.95 -21.75 -14.18
CA HIS A 461 -6.51 -21.59 -14.39
C HIS A 461 -5.82 -22.81 -15.04
N CYS A 462 -6.60 -23.73 -15.62
CA CYS A 462 -6.04 -24.84 -16.40
C CYS A 462 -6.47 -24.74 -17.87
N GLN A 463 -5.50 -24.90 -18.78
CA GLN A 463 -5.75 -25.00 -20.23
C GLN A 463 -6.65 -26.18 -20.59
N SER A 464 -6.45 -27.31 -19.91
CA SER A 464 -7.33 -28.48 -19.98
C SER A 464 -7.52 -29.07 -18.59
N PHE A 465 -8.76 -29.05 -18.10
CA PHE A 465 -9.08 -29.55 -16.77
C PHE A 465 -8.82 -31.07 -16.67
N PRO A 466 -7.94 -31.54 -15.76
CA PRO A 466 -7.65 -32.96 -15.63
C PRO A 466 -8.82 -33.69 -14.95
N ASN A 467 -9.48 -34.60 -15.66
CA ASN A 467 -10.61 -35.37 -15.11
C ASN A 467 -10.25 -36.21 -13.87
N GLU A 468 -8.97 -36.59 -13.74
CA GLU A 468 -8.49 -37.33 -12.57
C GLU A 468 -8.36 -36.47 -11.31
N LEU A 469 -8.29 -35.14 -11.42
CA LEU A 469 -8.20 -34.22 -10.28
C LEU A 469 -9.44 -34.33 -9.38
N GLU A 470 -10.64 -34.27 -9.97
CA GLU A 470 -11.87 -34.38 -9.18
C GLU A 470 -11.99 -35.73 -8.48
N GLN A 471 -11.59 -36.82 -9.16
CA GLN A 471 -11.61 -38.17 -8.58
C GLN A 471 -10.61 -38.30 -7.43
N TRP A 472 -9.41 -37.72 -7.59
CA TRP A 472 -8.37 -37.74 -6.56
C TRP A 472 -8.78 -36.96 -5.32
N LEU A 473 -9.38 -35.77 -5.49
CA LEU A 473 -9.91 -34.97 -4.39
C LEU A 473 -11.03 -35.68 -3.60
N LEU A 474 -11.76 -36.61 -4.22
CA LEU A 474 -12.85 -37.35 -3.57
C LEU A 474 -12.40 -38.65 -2.89
N ALA A 475 -11.70 -39.51 -3.62
CA ALA A 475 -11.46 -40.89 -3.21
C ALA A 475 -10.00 -41.22 -2.86
N ALA A 476 -9.06 -40.38 -3.29
CA ALA A 476 -7.60 -40.42 -3.07
C ALA A 476 -6.90 -41.80 -3.12
N ASN A 477 -5.90 -41.88 -3.99
CA ASN A 477 -4.82 -42.85 -3.88
C ASN A 477 -3.51 -42.05 -3.86
N GLU A 478 -2.73 -42.15 -2.78
CA GLU A 478 -1.51 -41.35 -2.59
C GLU A 478 -0.47 -41.64 -3.67
N ASP A 479 -0.44 -42.87 -4.19
CA ASP A 479 0.44 -43.29 -5.28
C ASP A 479 0.18 -42.52 -6.60
N ASP A 480 -1.02 -41.92 -6.76
CA ASP A 480 -1.40 -41.19 -7.97
C ASP A 480 -1.01 -39.70 -7.91
N LEU A 481 -0.61 -39.18 -6.74
CA LEU A 481 -0.27 -37.76 -6.58
C LEU A 481 0.90 -37.31 -7.48
N PRO A 482 2.03 -38.03 -7.61
CA PRO A 482 3.11 -37.60 -8.50
C PRO A 482 2.68 -37.48 -9.97
N ALA A 483 1.83 -38.41 -10.44
CA ALA A 483 1.31 -38.38 -11.80
C ALA A 483 0.33 -37.22 -12.02
N LEU A 484 -0.50 -36.91 -11.02
CA LEU A 484 -1.42 -35.77 -11.06
C LEU A 484 -0.66 -34.44 -11.05
N VAL A 485 0.36 -34.30 -10.20
CA VAL A 485 1.22 -33.10 -10.13
C VAL A 485 1.93 -32.90 -11.48
N ALA A 486 2.48 -33.95 -12.08
CA ALA A 486 3.12 -33.85 -13.39
C ALA A 486 2.15 -33.33 -14.47
N LYS A 487 0.90 -33.84 -14.49
CA LYS A 487 -0.13 -33.33 -15.41
C LYS A 487 -0.48 -31.87 -15.12
N LEU A 488 -0.68 -31.50 -13.86
CA LEU A 488 -1.03 -30.12 -13.50
C LEU A 488 0.08 -29.14 -13.83
N ASN A 489 1.34 -29.52 -13.66
CA ASN A 489 2.49 -28.69 -14.07
C ASN A 489 2.48 -28.37 -15.58
N GLU A 490 1.90 -29.24 -16.41
CA GLU A 490 1.77 -29.02 -17.85
C GLU A 490 0.51 -28.24 -18.24
N GLN A 491 -0.53 -28.26 -17.41
CA GLN A 491 -1.85 -27.71 -17.73
C GLN A 491 -2.17 -26.38 -17.04
N LEU A 492 -1.56 -26.11 -15.89
CA LEU A 492 -1.78 -24.86 -15.16
C LEU A 492 -1.16 -23.69 -15.89
N ASP A 493 -1.89 -22.59 -15.96
CA ASP A 493 -1.38 -21.34 -16.52
C ASP A 493 -0.29 -20.77 -15.62
N THR A 494 0.86 -20.47 -16.23
CA THR A 494 2.01 -19.86 -15.58
C THR A 494 2.08 -18.39 -15.93
N GLU A 495 2.45 -17.54 -14.98
CA GLU A 495 2.64 -16.12 -15.25
C GLU A 495 3.59 -15.93 -16.45
N THR A 496 3.29 -14.99 -17.34
CA THR A 496 4.14 -14.65 -18.49
C THR A 496 5.58 -14.27 -18.09
N SER A 497 5.77 -13.75 -16.87
CA SER A 497 7.07 -13.43 -16.25
C SER A 497 7.89 -14.68 -15.85
N TYR A 498 7.24 -15.85 -15.74
CA TYR A 498 7.82 -17.06 -15.17
C TYR A 498 8.81 -17.76 -16.11
N GLN A 499 8.64 -17.67 -17.43
CA GLN A 499 9.59 -18.26 -18.39
C GLN A 499 11.01 -17.68 -18.23
N CYS A 500 11.12 -16.38 -17.87
CA CYS A 500 12.39 -15.76 -17.51
C CYS A 500 12.93 -16.32 -16.19
N SER A 501 12.06 -16.59 -15.21
CA SER A 501 12.42 -17.10 -13.88
C SER A 501 13.00 -18.52 -13.91
N ILE A 502 12.50 -19.43 -14.77
CA ILE A 502 13.04 -20.80 -14.94
C ILE A 502 14.49 -20.76 -15.43
N LYS A 503 14.77 -19.94 -16.45
CA LYS A 503 16.11 -19.79 -17.02
C LYS A 503 17.14 -19.36 -15.96
N LEU A 504 16.68 -18.71 -14.89
CA LEU A 504 17.47 -18.18 -13.76
C LEU A 504 17.54 -19.12 -12.55
N GLY A 505 17.21 -20.40 -12.76
CA GLY A 505 17.31 -21.43 -11.73
C GLY A 505 16.20 -21.41 -10.69
N ALA A 506 15.09 -20.67 -10.92
CA ALA A 506 13.88 -20.87 -10.12
C ALA A 506 13.36 -22.29 -10.37
N LYS A 507 13.30 -23.11 -9.33
CA LYS A 507 12.92 -24.53 -9.45
C LYS A 507 11.43 -24.78 -9.34
N GLN A 508 10.65 -23.75 -8.99
CA GLN A 508 9.21 -23.87 -8.79
C GLN A 508 8.46 -22.96 -9.78
N PRO A 509 7.44 -23.49 -10.47
CA PRO A 509 6.49 -22.68 -11.22
C PRO A 509 5.71 -21.65 -10.42
N ILE A 510 5.61 -20.46 -11.02
CA ILE A 510 4.71 -19.40 -10.59
C ILE A 510 3.45 -19.55 -11.44
N TYR A 511 2.46 -20.25 -10.89
CA TYR A 511 1.17 -20.42 -11.51
C TYR A 511 0.28 -19.23 -11.18
N GLU A 512 -0.52 -18.79 -12.15
CA GLU A 512 -1.53 -17.72 -11.96
C GLU A 512 -2.54 -18.09 -10.86
N LEU A 513 -2.81 -19.40 -10.69
CA LEU A 513 -3.63 -19.91 -9.59
C LEU A 513 -3.16 -19.46 -8.20
N PHE A 514 -1.86 -19.18 -8.01
CA PHE A 514 -1.29 -18.76 -6.72
C PHE A 514 -0.96 -17.26 -6.66
N ASP A 515 -1.54 -16.46 -7.57
CA ASP A 515 -1.35 -15.00 -7.60
C ASP A 515 -1.59 -14.39 -6.21
N SER A 516 -0.78 -13.39 -5.90
CA SER A 516 -0.84 -12.56 -4.70
C SER A 516 -2.22 -12.02 -4.38
N VAL A 517 -2.99 -11.62 -5.38
CA VAL A 517 -4.33 -11.03 -5.24
C VAL A 517 -5.44 -12.02 -5.56
N GLY A 518 -5.13 -13.28 -5.89
CA GLY A 518 -6.11 -14.27 -6.31
C GLY A 518 -6.91 -14.90 -5.15
N ILE A 519 -8.18 -15.20 -5.40
CA ILE A 519 -9.14 -15.80 -4.44
C ILE A 519 -8.76 -17.22 -3.98
N PHE A 520 -7.85 -17.89 -4.69
CA PHE A 520 -7.34 -19.20 -4.29
C PHE A 520 -6.54 -19.16 -2.98
N ARG A 521 -5.93 -18.03 -2.62
CA ARG A 521 -5.21 -17.90 -1.34
C ARG A 521 -6.15 -17.99 -0.12
N PRO A 522 -7.28 -17.25 -0.07
CA PRO A 522 -8.34 -17.48 0.90
C PRO A 522 -8.85 -18.93 0.94
N ILE A 523 -8.95 -19.62 -0.20
CA ILE A 523 -9.35 -21.04 -0.25
C ILE A 523 -8.32 -21.94 0.46
N LEU A 524 -7.02 -21.72 0.23
CA LEU A 524 -5.95 -22.45 0.92
C LEU A 524 -5.94 -22.16 2.43
N ALA A 525 -6.18 -20.91 2.82
CA ALA A 525 -6.36 -20.55 4.22
C ALA A 525 -7.58 -21.25 4.84
N THR A 526 -8.70 -21.32 4.11
CA THR A 526 -9.92 -22.04 4.52
C THR A 526 -9.59 -23.52 4.75
N CYS A 527 -8.85 -24.15 3.83
CA CYS A 527 -8.38 -25.53 4.01
C CYS A 527 -7.55 -25.69 5.29
N TYR A 528 -6.60 -24.78 5.54
CA TYR A 528 -5.75 -24.85 6.73
C TYR A 528 -6.57 -24.78 8.03
N TRP A 529 -7.46 -23.79 8.14
CA TRP A 529 -8.27 -23.60 9.35
C TRP A 529 -9.29 -24.73 9.54
N LEU A 530 -9.87 -25.24 8.45
CA LEU A 530 -10.78 -26.39 8.51
C LEU A 530 -10.02 -27.66 8.97
N TYR A 531 -8.85 -27.93 8.38
CA TYR A 531 -8.01 -29.06 8.81
C TYR A 531 -7.63 -28.96 10.29
N LYS A 532 -7.26 -27.76 10.74
CA LYS A 532 -6.95 -27.53 12.16
C LYS A 532 -8.17 -27.83 13.05
N ALA A 533 -9.35 -27.36 12.65
CA ALA A 533 -10.61 -27.51 13.38
C ALA A 533 -11.10 -28.96 13.51
N ASN A 534 -11.04 -29.75 12.44
CA ASN A 534 -11.70 -31.07 12.41
C ASN A 534 -10.95 -32.15 11.60
N GLN A 535 -9.71 -31.89 11.19
CA GLN A 535 -8.88 -32.80 10.39
C GLN A 535 -9.54 -33.18 9.05
N ASP A 536 -10.24 -32.24 8.41
CA ASP A 536 -10.98 -32.50 7.18
C ASP A 536 -10.12 -33.15 6.08
N PRO A 537 -10.54 -34.31 5.52
CA PRO A 537 -9.76 -35.03 4.52
C PRO A 537 -9.64 -34.30 3.17
N LEU A 538 -10.65 -33.53 2.76
CA LEU A 538 -10.58 -32.76 1.50
C LEU A 538 -9.57 -31.63 1.68
N ALA A 539 -9.66 -30.87 2.76
CA ALA A 539 -8.73 -29.80 3.09
C ALA A 539 -7.28 -30.30 3.13
N LYS A 540 -7.02 -31.44 3.81
CA LYS A 540 -5.69 -32.07 3.83
C LYS A 540 -5.17 -32.35 2.42
N ARG A 541 -6.00 -32.95 1.56
CA ARG A 541 -5.62 -33.30 0.18
C ARG A 541 -5.35 -32.08 -0.68
N VAL A 542 -6.15 -31.03 -0.56
CA VAL A 542 -5.94 -29.76 -1.27
C VAL A 542 -4.62 -29.12 -0.83
N ILE A 543 -4.35 -29.09 0.48
CA ILE A 543 -3.07 -28.59 1.01
C ILE A 543 -1.91 -29.44 0.47
N THR A 544 -1.99 -30.77 0.52
CA THR A 544 -0.93 -31.65 0.01
C THR A 544 -0.67 -31.44 -1.47
N LEU A 545 -1.72 -31.30 -2.29
CA LEU A 545 -1.60 -31.00 -3.72
C LEU A 545 -0.96 -29.64 -3.96
N ALA A 546 -1.46 -28.60 -3.29
CA ALA A 546 -0.95 -27.24 -3.40
C ALA A 546 0.51 -27.14 -2.95
N MET A 547 0.91 -27.91 -1.92
CA MET A 547 2.30 -28.02 -1.47
C MET A 547 3.21 -28.72 -2.45
N ALA A 548 2.70 -29.71 -3.20
CA ALA A 548 3.47 -30.37 -4.24
C ALA A 548 3.69 -29.47 -5.48
N LEU A 549 2.73 -28.57 -5.75
CA LEU A 549 2.79 -27.61 -6.85
C LEU A 549 3.59 -26.36 -6.50
N ALA A 550 3.24 -25.72 -5.37
CA ALA A 550 3.74 -24.42 -4.97
C ALA A 550 3.86 -24.27 -3.44
N PRO A 551 4.86 -24.90 -2.80
CA PRO A 551 4.96 -24.96 -1.34
C PRO A 551 5.07 -23.58 -0.68
N GLN A 552 5.88 -22.68 -1.23
CA GLN A 552 6.13 -21.38 -0.60
C GLN A 552 4.91 -20.44 -0.70
N ALA A 553 4.18 -20.49 -1.82
CA ALA A 553 2.94 -19.73 -1.97
C ALA A 553 1.83 -20.28 -1.05
N THR A 554 1.75 -21.60 -0.94
CA THR A 554 0.78 -22.25 -0.05
C THR A 554 1.07 -21.93 1.42
N LEU A 555 2.33 -22.02 1.86
CA LEU A 555 2.74 -21.68 3.23
C LEU A 555 2.45 -20.20 3.56
N THR A 556 2.76 -19.31 2.62
CA THR A 556 2.48 -17.87 2.74
C THR A 556 0.98 -17.59 2.86
N SER A 557 0.14 -18.35 2.16
CA SER A 557 -1.32 -18.20 2.23
C SER A 557 -1.86 -18.64 3.58
N MET A 558 -1.41 -19.80 4.10
CA MET A 558 -1.90 -20.34 5.37
C MET A 558 -1.42 -19.57 6.60
N SER A 559 -0.30 -18.85 6.52
CA SER A 559 0.31 -18.20 7.68
C SER A 559 -0.24 -16.80 7.99
N ARG A 560 -1.05 -16.19 7.11
CA ARG A 560 -1.41 -14.76 7.20
C ARG A 560 -1.97 -14.33 8.55
N PHE A 561 -2.95 -15.05 9.09
CA PHE A 561 -3.54 -14.75 10.41
C PHE A 561 -2.62 -14.97 11.62
N TYR A 562 -1.42 -15.53 11.42
CA TYR A 562 -0.37 -15.61 12.44
C TYR A 562 0.65 -14.47 12.34
N ARG A 563 0.56 -13.62 11.30
CA ARG A 563 1.51 -12.56 11.01
C ARG A 563 1.07 -11.23 11.58
N GLN A 564 2.02 -10.33 11.83
CA GLN A 564 1.73 -8.92 12.14
C GLN A 564 2.01 -8.09 10.89
N SER A 565 0.95 -7.68 10.19
CA SER A 565 1.01 -7.05 8.88
C SER A 565 1.96 -7.82 7.94
N MET A 566 2.85 -7.10 7.26
CA MET A 566 3.92 -7.70 6.47
C MET A 566 5.12 -8.13 7.33
N HIS A 567 5.29 -7.62 8.56
CA HIS A 567 6.51 -7.67 9.39
C HIS A 567 6.91 -9.03 10.00
N GLY A 568 6.33 -10.14 9.56
CA GLY A 568 6.64 -11.49 10.07
C GLY A 568 5.57 -12.02 11.01
N PHE A 569 5.90 -12.98 11.89
CA PHE A 569 4.95 -13.57 12.84
C PHE A 569 4.66 -12.60 13.99
N ALA A 570 3.42 -12.56 14.47
CA ALA A 570 3.00 -11.67 15.56
C ALA A 570 3.60 -12.05 16.93
N SER A 571 3.95 -13.33 17.12
CA SER A 571 4.75 -13.80 18.27
C SER A 571 5.47 -15.11 17.94
N GLU A 572 6.48 -15.46 18.75
CA GLU A 572 7.19 -16.74 18.63
C GLU A 572 6.26 -17.93 18.92
N GLU A 573 5.33 -17.81 19.88
CA GLU A 573 4.37 -18.88 20.17
C GLU A 573 3.41 -19.14 18.99
N LEU A 574 3.01 -18.07 18.29
CA LEU A 574 2.18 -18.15 17.10
C LEU A 574 2.93 -18.80 15.93
N GLN A 575 4.21 -18.46 15.76
CA GLN A 575 5.09 -19.11 14.80
C GLN A 575 5.20 -20.61 15.08
N ASP A 576 5.50 -21.00 16.31
CA ASP A 576 5.66 -22.40 16.71
C ASP A 576 4.35 -23.19 16.54
N SER A 577 3.22 -22.59 16.90
CA SER A 577 1.89 -23.19 16.69
C SER A 577 1.62 -23.48 15.22
N PHE A 578 1.96 -22.53 14.33
CA PHE A 578 1.80 -22.70 12.89
C PHE A 578 2.73 -23.80 12.36
N LEU A 579 4.02 -23.76 12.70
CA LEU A 579 5.02 -24.73 12.21
C LEU A 579 4.74 -26.16 12.70
N LEU A 580 4.20 -26.32 13.91
CA LEU A 580 3.77 -27.62 14.42
C LEU A 580 2.65 -28.22 13.55
N THR A 581 1.60 -27.43 13.29
CA THR A 581 0.45 -27.84 12.47
C THR A 581 0.88 -28.22 11.05
N VAL A 582 1.75 -27.41 10.46
CA VAL A 582 2.34 -27.63 9.14
C VAL A 582 3.19 -28.91 9.11
N SER A 583 3.93 -29.21 10.18
CA SER A 583 4.71 -30.45 10.28
C SER A 583 3.82 -31.70 10.33
N GLU A 584 2.67 -31.65 11.00
CA GLU A 584 1.68 -32.74 11.03
C GLU A 584 1.07 -33.02 9.64
N LEU A 585 1.00 -32.01 8.78
CA LEU A 585 0.59 -32.14 7.38
C LEU A 585 1.67 -32.81 6.50
N GLY A 586 2.82 -33.19 7.06
CA GLY A 586 3.91 -33.90 6.37
C GLY A 586 4.86 -32.98 5.61
N LEU A 587 4.88 -31.68 5.96
CA LEU A 587 5.73 -30.72 5.28
C LEU A 587 7.19 -30.86 5.67
N SER A 588 8.05 -30.79 4.64
CA SER A 588 9.49 -30.84 4.82
C SER A 588 9.97 -29.70 5.71
N ILE A 589 10.80 -30.04 6.69
CA ILE A 589 11.49 -29.04 7.52
C ILE A 589 12.28 -28.04 6.67
N PHE A 590 12.77 -28.45 5.50
CA PHE A 590 13.49 -27.57 4.58
C PHE A 590 12.58 -26.51 3.94
N ASP A 591 11.33 -26.86 3.61
CA ASP A 591 10.36 -25.89 3.08
C ASP A 591 9.93 -24.87 4.15
N GLN A 592 9.85 -25.31 5.41
CA GLN A 592 9.63 -24.42 6.56
C GLN A 592 10.81 -23.46 6.75
N ILE A 593 12.03 -23.95 6.62
CA ILE A 593 13.25 -23.11 6.68
C ILE A 593 13.25 -22.08 5.56
N ALA A 594 12.93 -22.47 4.32
CA ALA A 594 12.84 -21.53 3.20
C ALA A 594 11.80 -20.43 3.44
N MET A 595 10.64 -20.77 4.00
CA MET A 595 9.63 -19.78 4.37
C MET A 595 10.16 -18.80 5.44
N ARG A 596 10.85 -19.31 6.47
CA ARG A 596 11.47 -18.46 7.50
C ARG A 596 12.48 -17.50 6.88
N ILE A 597 13.37 -18.00 6.02
CA ILE A 597 14.32 -17.16 5.27
C ILE A 597 13.59 -16.04 4.51
N ALA A 598 12.51 -16.37 3.79
CA ALA A 598 11.75 -15.39 3.02
C ALA A 598 11.12 -14.29 3.88
N ILE A 599 10.66 -14.64 5.09
CA ILE A 599 10.12 -13.68 6.04
C ILE A 599 11.25 -12.83 6.65
N SER A 600 12.32 -13.45 7.14
CA SER A 600 13.40 -12.77 7.84
C SER A 600 14.13 -11.76 6.96
N ILE A 601 14.29 -12.05 5.66
CA ILE A 601 14.95 -11.14 4.71
C ILE A 601 14.31 -9.75 4.67
N ASN A 602 12.99 -9.68 4.81
CA ASN A 602 12.28 -8.42 4.67
C ASN A 602 12.04 -7.73 6.02
N HIS A 603 12.09 -8.48 7.14
CA HIS A 603 11.44 -8.03 8.38
C HIS A 603 12.13 -8.43 9.70
N ASP A 604 13.09 -9.36 9.71
CA ASP A 604 13.71 -9.86 10.94
C ASP A 604 15.21 -10.15 10.73
N THR A 605 16.01 -9.08 10.81
CA THR A 605 17.47 -9.12 10.68
C THR A 605 18.14 -10.09 11.68
N PRO A 606 17.79 -10.09 12.98
CA PRO A 606 18.34 -11.06 13.93
C PRO A 606 18.05 -12.52 13.57
N GLN A 607 16.83 -12.84 13.15
CA GLN A 607 16.49 -14.20 12.73
C GLN A 607 17.20 -14.60 11.42
N LEU A 608 17.36 -13.66 10.48
CA LEU A 608 18.13 -13.88 9.26
C LEU A 608 19.58 -14.25 9.57
N GLU A 609 20.23 -13.51 10.47
CA GLU A 609 21.60 -13.84 10.91
C GLU A 609 21.69 -15.25 11.52
N CYS A 610 20.72 -15.62 12.36
CA CYS A 610 20.66 -16.96 12.96
C CYS A 610 20.56 -18.05 11.88
N LEU A 611 19.70 -17.88 10.88
CA LEU A 611 19.55 -18.81 9.76
C LEU A 611 20.80 -18.91 8.89
N ILE A 612 21.52 -17.79 8.68
CA ILE A 612 22.79 -17.78 7.95
C ILE A 612 23.87 -18.55 8.71
N ARG A 613 24.01 -18.33 10.03
CA ARG A 613 24.97 -19.04 10.87
C ARG A 613 24.69 -20.54 10.86
N GLN A 614 23.43 -20.93 10.99
CA GLN A 614 23.02 -22.32 10.85
C GLN A 614 23.46 -22.89 9.50
N TYR A 615 23.12 -22.23 8.39
CA TYR A 615 23.51 -22.69 7.04
C TYR A 615 25.04 -22.86 6.87
N ILE A 616 25.84 -21.97 7.46
CA ILE A 616 27.32 -22.03 7.41
C ILE A 616 27.87 -23.25 8.16
N GLU A 617 27.23 -23.65 9.26
CA GLU A 617 27.67 -24.76 10.12
C GLU A 617 27.27 -26.14 9.57
N LEU A 618 26.31 -26.20 8.65
CA LEU A 618 25.84 -27.44 8.03
C LEU A 618 26.91 -28.11 7.17
N ASP A 619 26.84 -29.44 7.09
CA ASP A 619 27.66 -30.20 6.15
C ASP A 619 27.22 -29.99 4.69
N GLN A 620 27.94 -30.60 3.74
CA GLN A 620 27.62 -30.43 2.32
C GLN A 620 26.25 -31.05 1.93
N ALA A 621 25.89 -32.20 2.51
CA ALA A 621 24.67 -32.91 2.15
C ALA A 621 23.43 -32.18 2.67
N GLU A 622 23.48 -31.65 3.89
CA GLU A 622 22.42 -30.84 4.48
C GLU A 622 22.26 -29.49 3.78
N ARG A 623 23.39 -28.83 3.43
CA ARG A 623 23.33 -27.59 2.62
C ARG A 623 22.69 -27.82 1.25
N GLU A 624 22.92 -28.98 0.62
CA GLU A 624 22.25 -29.31 -0.63
C GLU A 624 20.73 -29.43 -0.47
N GLN A 625 20.23 -29.98 0.65
CA GLN A 625 18.79 -30.00 0.94
C GLN A 625 18.22 -28.59 1.18
N TRP A 626 18.94 -27.75 1.93
CA TRP A 626 18.58 -26.33 2.07
C TRP A 626 18.54 -25.62 0.73
N ASN A 627 19.55 -25.84 -0.11
CA ASN A 627 19.61 -25.25 -1.44
C ASN A 627 18.43 -25.70 -2.31
N LEU A 628 17.99 -26.95 -2.22
CA LEU A 628 16.78 -27.40 -2.92
C LEU A 628 15.53 -26.64 -2.48
N ALA A 629 15.39 -26.33 -1.19
CA ALA A 629 14.25 -25.58 -0.67
C ALA A 629 14.36 -24.06 -0.96
N ILE A 630 15.51 -23.43 -0.73
CA ILE A 630 15.74 -22.00 -0.98
C ILE A 630 15.55 -21.68 -2.48
N ASN A 631 15.90 -22.60 -3.39
CA ASN A 631 15.67 -22.43 -4.83
C ASN A 631 14.18 -22.40 -5.26
N LYS A 632 13.25 -22.65 -4.33
CA LYS A 632 11.80 -22.47 -4.53
C LYS A 632 11.34 -21.05 -4.21
N LEU A 633 12.19 -20.24 -3.55
CA LEU A 633 11.91 -18.84 -3.26
C LEU A 633 11.99 -17.97 -4.51
N ALA A 634 11.37 -16.80 -4.46
CA ALA A 634 11.58 -15.74 -5.44
C ALA A 634 13.08 -15.39 -5.52
N SER A 635 13.55 -14.99 -6.71
CA SER A 635 14.97 -14.70 -6.96
C SER A 635 15.56 -13.70 -5.96
N TYR A 636 14.77 -12.70 -5.55
CA TYR A 636 15.18 -11.74 -4.52
C TYR A 636 15.58 -12.41 -3.21
N ALA A 637 14.67 -13.15 -2.59
CA ALA A 637 14.92 -13.80 -1.31
C ALA A 637 16.05 -14.84 -1.41
N ARG A 638 16.07 -15.64 -2.48
CA ARG A 638 17.12 -16.63 -2.72
C ARG A 638 18.51 -15.99 -2.84
N ASP A 639 18.66 -15.02 -3.75
CA ASP A 639 19.97 -14.46 -4.09
C ASP A 639 20.51 -13.57 -2.97
N TYR A 640 19.61 -12.84 -2.29
CA TYR A 640 19.97 -12.04 -1.13
C TYR A 640 20.42 -12.91 0.06
N PHE A 641 19.74 -14.05 0.31
CA PHE A 641 20.19 -15.00 1.33
C PHE A 641 21.63 -15.48 1.07
N TYR A 642 21.91 -15.93 -0.16
CA TYR A 642 23.23 -16.42 -0.52
C TYR A 642 24.31 -15.33 -0.50
N LEU A 643 23.96 -14.09 -0.85
CA LEU A 643 24.87 -12.95 -0.72
C LEU A 643 25.23 -12.73 0.75
N ASN A 644 24.27 -12.79 1.64
CA ASN A 644 24.51 -12.61 3.07
C ASN A 644 25.31 -13.77 3.68
N VAL A 645 25.11 -15.01 3.22
CA VAL A 645 26.01 -16.13 3.55
C VAL A 645 27.45 -15.82 3.13
N HIS A 646 27.64 -15.30 1.92
CA HIS A 646 28.97 -14.91 1.43
C HIS A 646 29.58 -13.76 2.25
N ARG A 647 28.78 -12.75 2.63
CA ARG A 647 29.21 -11.64 3.50
C ARG A 647 29.71 -12.13 4.86
N PHE A 648 29.02 -13.10 5.46
CA PHE A 648 29.44 -13.70 6.73
C PHE A 648 30.67 -14.60 6.60
N GLN A 649 30.67 -15.49 5.60
CA GLN A 649 31.72 -16.50 5.43
C GLN A 649 32.00 -16.74 3.94
N PRO A 650 32.90 -15.94 3.31
CA PRO A 650 33.20 -16.03 1.88
C PRO A 650 33.76 -17.39 1.42
N SER A 651 34.28 -18.20 2.35
CA SER A 651 34.81 -19.54 2.05
C SER A 651 33.72 -20.60 1.86
N VAL A 652 32.48 -20.33 2.29
CA VAL A 652 31.35 -21.24 2.10
C VAL A 652 30.84 -21.10 0.67
N SER A 653 30.89 -22.19 -0.08
CA SER A 653 30.31 -22.23 -1.43
C SER A 653 28.79 -22.09 -1.38
N THR A 654 28.26 -21.21 -2.23
CA THR A 654 26.82 -21.04 -2.46
C THR A 654 26.49 -21.32 -3.92
N PRO A 655 25.21 -21.56 -4.28
CA PRO A 655 24.81 -21.73 -5.67
C PRO A 655 24.95 -20.48 -6.55
N LEU A 656 25.15 -19.27 -5.99
CA LEU A 656 25.20 -18.01 -6.74
C LEU A 656 26.11 -18.05 -7.98
N PRO A 657 27.38 -18.50 -7.92
CA PRO A 657 28.27 -18.48 -9.08
C PRO A 657 27.77 -19.34 -10.24
N THR A 658 27.01 -20.42 -9.96
CA THR A 658 26.46 -21.30 -11.00
C THR A 658 25.34 -20.63 -11.80
N LEU A 659 24.72 -19.59 -11.25
CA LEU A 659 23.65 -18.81 -11.89
C LEU A 659 24.18 -17.65 -12.75
N ARG A 660 25.48 -17.32 -12.63
CA ARG A 660 26.08 -16.16 -13.30
C ARG A 660 25.84 -16.13 -14.81
N LYS A 661 26.01 -17.26 -15.49
CA LYS A 661 25.81 -17.34 -16.95
C LYS A 661 24.36 -17.06 -17.33
N ALA A 662 23.41 -17.62 -16.60
CA ALA A 662 21.98 -17.38 -16.82
C ALA A 662 21.60 -15.91 -16.61
N VAL A 663 22.18 -15.25 -15.60
CA VAL A 663 21.98 -13.81 -15.34
C VAL A 663 22.55 -12.96 -16.48
N ILE A 664 23.73 -13.31 -17.01
CA ILE A 664 24.31 -12.63 -18.18
C ILE A 664 23.42 -12.84 -19.41
N ASP A 665 22.90 -14.05 -19.61
CA ASP A 665 22.03 -14.37 -20.74
C ASP A 665 20.74 -13.56 -20.74
N GLU A 666 20.07 -13.45 -19.59
CA GLU A 666 18.87 -12.60 -19.44
C GLU A 666 19.21 -11.13 -19.69
N LEU A 667 20.31 -10.63 -19.09
CA LEU A 667 20.73 -9.25 -19.27
C LEU A 667 20.94 -8.91 -20.76
N MET A 668 21.57 -9.82 -21.51
CA MET A 668 21.85 -9.61 -22.93
C MET A 668 20.63 -9.84 -23.82
N GLU A 669 19.70 -10.72 -23.44
CA GLU A 669 18.42 -10.93 -24.14
C GLU A 669 17.56 -9.65 -24.10
N VAL A 670 17.58 -8.91 -22.98
CA VAL A 670 16.84 -7.63 -22.83
C VAL A 670 17.41 -6.51 -23.69
N VAL A 671 18.74 -6.46 -23.87
CA VAL A 671 19.39 -5.33 -24.58
C VAL A 671 19.75 -5.65 -26.03
N CYS A 672 19.43 -6.85 -26.54
CA CYS A 672 19.75 -7.24 -27.90
C CYS A 672 18.76 -6.63 -28.92
N HIS A 673 19.27 -6.22 -30.08
CA HIS A 673 18.45 -5.69 -31.17
C HIS A 673 17.65 -6.80 -31.87
N GLN A 674 18.20 -8.02 -31.94
CA GLN A 674 17.55 -9.20 -32.49
C GLN A 674 17.80 -10.40 -31.57
N HIS A 675 16.76 -11.19 -31.26
CA HIS A 675 16.90 -12.38 -30.39
C HIS A 675 17.99 -13.37 -30.85
N GLN A 676 18.31 -13.43 -32.15
CA GLN A 676 19.37 -14.30 -32.68
C GLN A 676 20.78 -13.84 -32.30
N GLU A 677 20.94 -12.59 -31.85
CA GLU A 677 22.23 -12.01 -31.45
C GLU A 677 22.50 -12.13 -29.95
N ALA A 678 21.49 -12.49 -29.14
CA ALA A 678 21.57 -12.58 -27.69
C ALA A 678 22.69 -13.53 -27.23
N GLU A 679 22.78 -14.74 -27.80
CA GLU A 679 23.83 -15.71 -27.45
C GLU A 679 25.25 -15.17 -27.72
N THR A 680 25.41 -14.43 -28.82
CA THR A 680 26.70 -13.83 -29.16
C THR A 680 27.06 -12.70 -28.20
N LEU A 681 26.08 -11.86 -27.83
CA LEU A 681 26.26 -10.79 -26.86
C LEU A 681 26.61 -11.34 -25.47
N SER A 682 25.91 -12.38 -25.02
CA SER A 682 26.20 -13.08 -23.77
C SER A 682 27.63 -13.58 -23.70
N ASN A 683 28.09 -14.28 -24.74
CA ASN A 683 29.45 -14.82 -24.77
C ASN A 683 30.50 -13.70 -24.75
N VAL A 684 30.24 -12.59 -25.46
CA VAL A 684 31.15 -11.43 -25.48
C VAL A 684 31.16 -10.71 -24.12
N ALA A 685 30.01 -10.59 -23.45
CA ALA A 685 29.91 -10.03 -22.10
C ALA A 685 30.63 -10.90 -21.06
N GLU A 686 30.45 -12.23 -21.13
CA GLU A 686 31.13 -13.17 -20.24
C GLU A 686 32.66 -13.11 -20.40
N GLN A 687 33.17 -13.09 -21.63
CA GLN A 687 34.60 -12.93 -21.91
C GLN A 687 35.14 -11.60 -21.37
N PHE A 688 34.37 -10.52 -21.47
CA PHE A 688 34.75 -9.23 -20.87
C PHE A 688 34.81 -9.32 -19.34
N LEU A 689 33.80 -9.89 -18.70
CA LEU A 689 33.76 -10.04 -17.24
C LEU A 689 34.90 -10.93 -16.71
N ASN A 690 35.24 -12.00 -17.43
CA ASN A 690 36.34 -12.90 -17.11
C ASN A 690 37.73 -12.29 -17.36
N GLY A 691 37.79 -11.11 -18.00
CA GLY A 691 39.05 -10.41 -18.28
C GLY A 691 39.75 -10.84 -19.57
N GLU A 692 39.10 -11.63 -20.41
CA GLU A 692 39.61 -12.09 -21.70
C GLU A 692 39.58 -10.97 -22.76
N LEU A 693 38.66 -10.03 -22.62
CA LEU A 693 38.52 -8.85 -23.49
C LEU A 693 38.77 -7.55 -22.72
N SER A 694 39.33 -6.55 -23.39
CA SER A 694 39.28 -5.15 -22.93
C SER A 694 37.90 -4.55 -23.19
N PHE A 695 37.57 -3.44 -22.51
CA PHE A 695 36.28 -2.79 -22.73
C PHE A 695 36.11 -2.28 -24.17
N ALA A 696 37.19 -1.80 -24.80
CA ALA A 696 37.18 -1.39 -26.20
C ALA A 696 36.89 -2.56 -27.17
N GLN A 697 37.41 -3.76 -26.88
CA GLN A 697 37.12 -4.96 -27.66
C GLN A 697 35.66 -5.41 -27.47
N TYR A 698 35.16 -5.38 -26.23
CA TYR A 698 33.77 -5.63 -25.92
C TYR A 698 32.85 -4.70 -26.72
N GLN A 699 33.10 -3.39 -26.67
CA GLN A 699 32.32 -2.40 -27.42
C GLN A 699 32.36 -2.68 -28.92
N SER A 700 33.52 -2.96 -29.49
CA SER A 700 33.64 -3.27 -30.92
C SER A 700 32.87 -4.52 -31.35
N LEU A 701 32.76 -5.54 -30.48
CA LEU A 701 32.11 -6.82 -30.80
C LEU A 701 30.58 -6.81 -30.53
N SER A 702 30.13 -5.90 -29.66
CA SER A 702 28.73 -5.66 -29.32
C SER A 702 28.08 -4.53 -30.13
N GLN A 703 28.90 -3.67 -30.75
CA GLN A 703 28.42 -2.54 -31.56
C GLN A 703 27.49 -3.00 -32.68
N GLY A 704 26.32 -2.38 -32.77
CA GLY A 704 25.28 -2.69 -33.76
C GLY A 704 24.37 -3.86 -33.39
N LYS A 705 24.67 -4.59 -32.31
CA LYS A 705 23.83 -5.68 -31.78
C LYS A 705 23.05 -5.29 -30.54
N ILE A 706 23.49 -4.26 -29.83
CA ILE A 706 22.79 -3.70 -28.67
C ILE A 706 21.74 -2.70 -29.16
N ASP A 707 20.50 -2.87 -28.71
CA ASP A 707 19.42 -1.92 -28.94
C ASP A 707 19.60 -0.68 -28.03
N THR A 708 20.24 0.35 -28.58
CA THR A 708 20.43 1.63 -27.88
C THR A 708 19.17 2.49 -27.79
N SER A 709 18.08 2.11 -28.46
CA SER A 709 16.78 2.78 -28.36
C SER A 709 15.98 2.27 -27.15
N GLU A 710 16.15 0.99 -26.81
CA GLU A 710 15.53 0.31 -25.66
C GLU A 710 16.46 0.00 -24.48
N LEU A 711 17.65 0.63 -24.38
CA LEU A 711 18.49 0.64 -23.16
C LEU A 711 17.82 1.37 -21.95
N LYS A 712 16.50 1.25 -21.79
CA LYS A 712 15.87 1.20 -20.47
C LYS A 712 16.01 -0.24 -20.00
N LEU A 713 17.17 -0.60 -19.46
CA LEU A 713 17.15 -1.65 -18.46
C LEU A 713 16.14 -1.20 -17.40
N ASN A 714 15.02 -1.92 -17.30
CA ASN A 714 13.96 -1.54 -16.39
C ASN A 714 14.56 -1.39 -15.00
N ASN A 715 14.16 -0.38 -14.22
CA ASN A 715 14.64 -0.23 -12.85
C ASN A 715 14.44 -1.55 -12.06
N GLN A 716 13.42 -2.33 -12.43
CA GLN A 716 13.15 -3.69 -11.96
C GLN A 716 14.28 -4.73 -12.14
N LEU A 717 15.32 -4.48 -12.96
CA LEU A 717 16.48 -5.39 -13.09
C LEU A 717 17.57 -5.14 -12.04
N TYR A 718 17.49 -4.02 -11.30
CA TYR A 718 18.46 -3.60 -10.28
C TYR A 718 17.83 -2.99 -9.03
N ASP A 719 16.49 -2.94 -8.92
CA ASP A 719 15.78 -2.43 -7.76
C ASP A 719 16.07 -3.28 -6.52
N LYS A 720 15.88 -2.70 -5.33
CA LYS A 720 15.93 -3.39 -4.03
C LYS A 720 14.97 -4.58 -3.97
N SER A 721 14.03 -4.72 -4.90
CA SER A 721 13.13 -5.88 -5.06
C SER A 721 13.63 -6.97 -6.03
N ALA A 722 14.78 -6.76 -6.69
CA ALA A 722 15.34 -7.65 -7.72
C ALA A 722 16.89 -7.61 -7.73
N PRO A 723 17.56 -8.27 -6.77
CA PRO A 723 18.99 -8.26 -6.58
C PRO A 723 19.55 -9.39 -7.43
N LYS A 724 19.33 -9.42 -8.74
CA LYS A 724 19.81 -10.56 -9.55
C LYS A 724 21.26 -10.36 -9.98
N ILE A 725 21.63 -9.12 -10.25
CA ILE A 725 22.98 -8.76 -10.72
C ILE A 725 23.89 -8.36 -9.57
N LEU A 726 23.34 -7.64 -8.58
CA LEU A 726 24.12 -7.14 -7.44
C LEU A 726 24.78 -8.28 -6.62
N PRO A 727 24.08 -9.37 -6.23
CA PRO A 727 24.69 -10.53 -5.59
C PRO A 727 25.77 -11.22 -6.42
N GLN A 728 25.62 -11.30 -7.75
CA GLN A 728 26.63 -11.89 -8.64
C GLN A 728 27.93 -11.07 -8.64
N MET A 729 27.80 -9.74 -8.61
CA MET A 729 28.93 -8.82 -8.51
C MET A 729 29.55 -8.81 -7.10
N LEU A 730 28.75 -8.69 -6.05
CA LEU A 730 29.23 -8.54 -4.67
C LEU A 730 29.84 -9.85 -4.11
N SER A 731 29.36 -11.00 -4.58
CA SER A 731 29.96 -12.32 -4.27
C SER A 731 31.26 -12.61 -5.03
N GLU A 732 31.64 -11.77 -5.99
CA GLU A 732 32.92 -11.91 -6.67
C GLU A 732 34.08 -11.49 -5.76
N THR A 733 35.12 -12.32 -5.74
CA THR A 733 36.31 -12.09 -4.90
C THR A 733 37.32 -11.17 -5.58
N ASN A 734 37.33 -11.15 -6.92
CA ASN A 734 38.24 -10.32 -7.70
C ASN A 734 37.68 -8.92 -7.94
N GLN A 735 38.30 -7.90 -7.32
CA GLN A 735 37.91 -6.49 -7.48
C GLN A 735 37.89 -6.04 -8.95
N ASN A 736 38.78 -6.54 -9.81
CA ASN A 736 38.78 -6.17 -11.23
C ASN A 736 37.55 -6.71 -11.95
N THR A 737 37.08 -7.91 -11.60
CA THR A 737 35.84 -8.47 -12.14
C THR A 737 34.61 -7.71 -11.64
N GLN A 738 34.62 -7.29 -10.36
CA GLN A 738 33.58 -6.39 -9.83
C GLN A 738 33.53 -5.06 -10.59
N LEU A 739 34.68 -4.43 -10.85
CA LEU A 739 34.74 -3.20 -11.63
C LEU A 739 34.35 -3.41 -13.09
N ARG A 740 34.63 -4.58 -13.68
CA ARG A 740 34.13 -4.95 -15.02
C ARG A 740 32.60 -5.07 -15.05
N TRP A 741 31.98 -5.61 -14.00
CA TRP A 741 30.51 -5.57 -13.85
C TRP A 741 30.01 -4.13 -13.82
N VAL A 742 30.58 -3.27 -12.97
CA VAL A 742 30.20 -1.86 -12.91
C VAL A 742 30.33 -1.20 -14.29
N LYS A 743 31.47 -1.41 -14.99
CA LYS A 743 31.72 -0.85 -16.31
C LYS A 743 30.74 -1.36 -17.38
N LEU A 744 30.40 -2.66 -17.35
CA LEU A 744 29.42 -3.25 -18.26
C LEU A 744 28.06 -2.56 -18.10
N LEU A 745 27.62 -2.39 -16.86
CA LEU A 745 26.31 -1.85 -16.49
C LEU A 745 26.22 -0.32 -16.66
N SER A 746 27.31 0.40 -16.38
CA SER A 746 27.35 1.86 -16.46
C SER A 746 27.77 2.41 -17.83
N SER A 747 27.93 1.54 -18.83
CA SER A 747 28.39 1.91 -20.17
C SER A 747 27.42 2.77 -20.97
N ASP A 748 26.14 2.88 -20.55
CA ASP A 748 25.14 3.74 -21.20
C ASP A 748 25.34 5.24 -20.83
N PRO A 749 25.49 6.15 -21.81
CA PRO A 749 25.76 7.56 -21.56
C PRO A 749 24.58 8.38 -20.98
N ARG A 750 23.33 7.88 -20.98
CA ARG A 750 22.13 8.59 -20.49
C ARG A 750 21.95 8.47 -18.97
N ARG A 751 22.43 7.38 -18.36
CA ARG A 751 22.29 7.10 -16.90
C ARG A 751 23.56 6.56 -16.23
N GLY A 752 24.62 6.30 -17.00
CA GLY A 752 25.82 5.59 -16.54
C GLY A 752 26.46 6.17 -15.29
N LYS A 753 26.44 7.49 -15.12
CA LYS A 753 27.01 8.11 -13.92
C LYS A 753 26.21 7.77 -12.66
N ALA A 754 24.90 7.97 -12.62
CA ALA A 754 24.08 7.69 -11.43
C ALA A 754 24.13 6.21 -11.04
N LEU A 755 23.99 5.30 -12.01
CA LEU A 755 24.08 3.86 -11.76
C LEU A 755 25.48 3.43 -11.29
N GLN A 756 26.54 4.02 -11.86
CA GLN A 756 27.90 3.79 -11.37
C GLN A 756 28.04 4.21 -9.91
N GLU A 757 27.50 5.37 -9.52
CA GLU A 757 27.55 5.84 -8.14
C GLU A 757 26.87 4.84 -7.18
N THR A 758 25.67 4.37 -7.51
CA THR A 758 24.95 3.35 -6.72
C THR A 758 25.69 2.01 -6.64
N LEU A 759 26.25 1.52 -7.75
CA LEU A 759 26.98 0.24 -7.72
C LEU A 759 28.30 0.34 -6.94
N LEU A 760 28.97 1.50 -7.00
CA LEU A 760 30.17 1.76 -6.22
C LEU A 760 29.84 1.90 -4.73
N GLU A 761 28.67 2.44 -4.38
CA GLU A 761 28.20 2.57 -3.00
C GLU A 761 28.04 1.18 -2.36
N GLU A 762 27.39 0.25 -3.06
CA GLU A 762 27.24 -1.12 -2.60
C GLU A 762 28.60 -1.84 -2.41
N LEU A 763 29.55 -1.60 -3.31
CA LEU A 763 30.93 -2.12 -3.20
C LEU A 763 31.67 -1.50 -2.01
N PHE A 764 31.49 -0.20 -1.77
CA PHE A 764 32.08 0.50 -0.64
C PHE A 764 31.61 -0.14 0.66
N PHE A 765 30.30 -0.26 0.87
CA PHE A 765 29.78 -0.83 2.11
C PHE A 765 30.18 -2.29 2.32
N ASP A 766 30.18 -3.12 1.27
CA ASP A 766 30.70 -4.50 1.36
C ASP A 766 32.20 -4.54 1.67
N GLN A 767 32.99 -3.59 1.17
CA GLN A 767 34.40 -3.47 1.52
C GLN A 767 34.59 -3.08 2.99
N GLN A 768 33.80 -2.13 3.50
CA GLN A 768 33.86 -1.72 4.92
C GLN A 768 33.48 -2.86 5.87
N LEU A 769 32.50 -3.68 5.48
CA LEU A 769 32.17 -4.92 6.18
C LEU A 769 33.37 -5.89 6.18
N LYS A 770 33.98 -6.14 5.01
CA LYS A 770 35.16 -7.03 4.89
C LYS A 770 36.36 -6.55 5.71
N GLU A 771 36.55 -5.23 5.78
CA GLU A 771 37.60 -4.58 6.57
C GLU A 771 37.29 -4.50 8.07
N LYS A 772 36.08 -4.93 8.50
CA LYS A 772 35.57 -4.88 9.88
C LYS A 772 35.42 -3.47 10.43
N ASN A 773 35.26 -2.47 9.56
CA ASN A 773 34.92 -1.11 9.94
C ASN A 773 33.41 -0.92 10.14
N MET A 774 32.63 -1.92 9.74
CA MET A 774 31.17 -1.98 9.84
C MET A 774 30.77 -3.42 10.23
N ASP A 775 29.73 -3.58 11.05
CA ASP A 775 29.15 -4.88 11.35
C ASP A 775 28.06 -5.29 10.35
N PHE A 776 27.61 -6.53 10.44
CA PHE A 776 26.66 -7.10 9.48
C PHE A 776 25.27 -6.43 9.56
N GLU A 777 24.79 -6.15 10.77
CA GLU A 777 23.49 -5.51 11.01
C GLU A 777 23.48 -4.10 10.41
N THR A 778 24.51 -3.29 10.71
CA THR A 778 24.68 -1.96 10.12
C THR A 778 24.73 -2.03 8.60
N ARG A 779 25.42 -3.02 8.02
CA ARG A 779 25.52 -3.16 6.56
C ARG A 779 24.16 -3.39 5.89
N LEU A 780 23.21 -4.04 6.56
CA LEU A 780 21.89 -4.33 5.98
C LEU A 780 21.00 -3.09 5.88
N GLU A 781 21.23 -2.09 6.74
CA GLU A 781 20.34 -0.94 6.89
C GLU A 781 20.96 0.38 6.42
N ILE A 782 22.30 0.50 6.45
CA ILE A 782 22.98 1.77 6.20
C ILE A 782 22.89 2.23 4.73
N GLU A 783 22.56 3.51 4.56
CA GLU A 783 22.59 4.21 3.27
C GLU A 783 23.60 5.37 3.30
N LEU A 784 23.93 5.93 2.13
CA LEU A 784 24.82 7.10 2.05
C LEU A 784 24.33 8.30 2.87
N GLU A 785 23.02 8.46 3.02
CA GLU A 785 22.40 9.57 3.77
C GLU A 785 22.65 9.46 5.28
N ASP A 786 22.89 8.25 5.78
CA ASP A 786 23.17 7.97 7.19
C ASP A 786 24.63 8.21 7.58
N LEU A 787 25.51 8.48 6.60
CA LEU A 787 26.93 8.65 6.84
C LEU A 787 27.25 9.94 7.58
N THR A 788 28.12 9.81 8.59
CA THR A 788 28.72 10.99 9.22
C THR A 788 29.56 11.77 8.20
N PRO A 789 29.83 13.06 8.44
CA PRO A 789 30.64 13.87 7.53
C PRO A 789 32.03 13.28 7.22
N GLU A 790 32.61 12.54 8.18
CA GLU A 790 33.88 11.84 8.02
C GLU A 790 33.75 10.65 7.07
N TRP A 791 32.74 9.80 7.28
CA TRP A 791 32.42 8.67 6.40
C TRP A 791 32.05 9.10 4.99
N LEU A 792 31.34 10.22 4.84
CA LEU A 792 31.02 10.80 3.55
C LEU A 792 32.26 11.31 2.81
N HIS A 793 33.31 11.73 3.53
CA HIS A 793 34.59 12.06 2.93
C HIS A 793 35.31 10.81 2.41
N TYR A 794 35.37 9.74 3.21
CA TYR A 794 35.94 8.45 2.80
C TYR A 794 35.24 7.86 1.58
N TRP A 795 33.90 7.90 1.55
CA TRP A 795 33.11 7.50 0.40
C TRP A 795 33.52 8.27 -0.87
N LYS A 796 33.66 9.60 -0.78
CA LYS A 796 34.06 10.43 -1.94
C LYS A 796 35.46 10.09 -2.44
N GLU A 797 36.41 9.82 -1.55
CA GLU A 797 37.76 9.39 -1.94
C GLU A 797 37.72 8.03 -2.63
N TYR A 798 36.98 7.07 -2.06
CA TYR A 798 36.76 5.75 -2.65
C TYR A 798 36.15 5.82 -4.04
N GLN A 799 35.06 6.60 -4.19
CA GLN A 799 34.36 6.80 -5.44
C GLN A 799 35.29 7.36 -6.53
N GLN A 800 36.14 8.35 -6.18
CA GLN A 800 37.12 8.91 -7.09
C GLN A 800 38.16 7.88 -7.52
N GLU A 801 38.71 7.12 -6.58
CA GLU A 801 39.68 6.06 -6.87
C GLU A 801 39.11 4.98 -7.80
N MET A 802 37.91 4.49 -7.49
CA MET A 802 37.25 3.46 -8.30
C MET A 802 36.88 3.98 -9.68
N THR A 803 36.47 5.24 -9.80
CA THR A 803 36.19 5.87 -11.10
C THR A 803 37.45 5.91 -11.97
N ILE A 804 38.60 6.26 -11.41
CA ILE A 804 39.88 6.24 -12.13
C ILE A 804 40.22 4.81 -12.61
N LYS A 805 39.97 3.79 -11.77
CA LYS A 805 40.17 2.39 -12.14
C LYS A 805 39.21 1.93 -13.25
N LEU A 806 37.96 2.37 -13.21
CA LEU A 806 36.96 2.09 -14.25
C LEU A 806 37.31 2.72 -15.60
N ASP A 807 37.97 3.88 -15.61
CA ASP A 807 38.45 4.52 -16.83
C ASP A 807 39.67 3.81 -17.44
N ALA A 808 40.37 2.98 -16.65
CA ALA A 808 41.53 2.22 -17.09
C ALA A 808 41.20 0.80 -17.64
N LEU A 809 39.96 0.33 -17.48
CA LEU A 809 39.44 -0.96 -18.00
C LEU A 809 39.01 -0.85 -19.47
#